data_AF-A0A7X8MQK7-F1
#
_entry.id   AF-A0A7X8MQK7-F1
#
_cell.length_a   1.000
_cell.length_b   1.000
_cell.length_c   1.000
_cell.angle_alpha   90.00
_cell.angle_beta   90.00
_cell.angle_gamma   90.00
#
_symmetry.space_group_name_H-M   'P 1'
#
loop_
_entity.id
_entity.type
_entity.pdbx_description
1 polymer ?
#
loop_
_entity_poly.entity_id
_entity_poly.type
_entity_poly.pdbx_seq_one_letter_code
_entity_poly.pdbx_strand_id
1 'polypeptide(L)'
;MQLNVEQRKLVQNKPGGHSLIKGVAGSGKTTVAVNRIPFLLENYCLDKDDRVLMVTYNKSLLNYIKYVYDKVQKDREYETISLFEIDNSKLDIKNIDALMYVYFREYCKENNLKLQIENKRAALNNIMLKAIVEVKKYFDDVKILEQGNLNFIFEEIAWIKACKYLYEEEYQNVDRLGRMANQFGDGPQKLQKNSRTRSAIFKVLQVYNHYMKEENKVDFYDMSLMALEQVKKRPLKKYTHIISDESQDLTRVQLEFIYSLCNNKDYSSVLFVADTAQSIYPQSWLVKGRSFTSVGFDIKGRSTSLAKNYRTTTQIAEAAYSLLEKDSNITEDENFVKPSLLDKQGLYPIFRMFDSKNKEANYVTGLICQLSKNYNYGDIAIIARTNEQIREFSTYLESSKLPYKLMTTQDGYEFGDDKVKILTMHAIKGLEFKVVIIIGLNSKAIPLKNMSVEDVDFFESRERKLLYVGMTRATERLYMTCDGNPSKFIADINSRFLKYDENTLIRNFYNLPIEQYVFKDKLKDLYSAEEKVRQWVIHELKETYKYPENLIDLEYQVNSFSKIGFVDIAVSIFNKNNRLPYIFIEIKRKGAGLTNCLEQLKSYMSTSATCMYGIATDGVDIIMINKDLEVIDDIPVFNPSMLPSSLEEYFYTDLKTNMKHNFMRDYSNKKEIILENERIVEPSELRALSVFNGIAAGDPILMNSLEEEEFFFPRQWLSSPSDKYYMVKVKGDSMINAGINDRDMVVIKQQNTANNYDIVAVDLDGNTTLKRFVRMGSTILLIPENPAYEPIPVNEGQLNILGVAVGVLSSN
;
A
#
# COMPACT_ATOMS: atom_id res chain seq x y z
N MET A 1 -5.42 -14.01 -26.79
CA MET A 1 -5.17 -13.70 -25.35
C MET A 1 -4.82 -14.99 -24.62
N GLN A 2 -3.65 -15.13 -23.97
CA GLN A 2 -3.24 -16.43 -23.41
C GLN A 2 -3.88 -16.72 -22.04
N LEU A 3 -4.70 -17.78 -21.98
CA LEU A 3 -5.25 -18.31 -20.72
C LEU A 3 -4.18 -19.08 -19.95
N ASN A 4 -4.15 -18.97 -18.63
CA ASN A 4 -3.31 -19.81 -17.76
C ASN A 4 -3.90 -21.24 -17.62
N VAL A 5 -3.16 -22.16 -16.98
CA VAL A 5 -3.56 -23.57 -16.82
C VAL A 5 -4.89 -23.72 -16.07
N GLU A 6 -5.10 -22.97 -14.98
CA GLU A 6 -6.35 -23.03 -14.20
C GLU A 6 -7.55 -22.53 -15.00
N GLN A 7 -7.39 -21.41 -15.69
CA GLN A 7 -8.40 -20.81 -16.56
C GLN A 7 -8.73 -21.72 -17.74
N ARG A 8 -7.73 -22.36 -18.37
CA ARG A 8 -7.96 -23.35 -19.46
C ARG A 8 -8.77 -24.54 -18.96
N LYS A 9 -8.43 -25.09 -17.79
CA LYS A 9 -9.21 -26.16 -17.16
C LYS A 9 -10.67 -25.73 -16.95
N LEU A 10 -10.91 -24.52 -16.43
CA LEU A 10 -12.27 -24.00 -16.25
C LEU A 10 -13.03 -23.83 -17.57
N VAL A 11 -12.37 -23.38 -18.63
CA VAL A 11 -12.98 -23.27 -19.97
C VAL A 11 -13.37 -24.65 -20.51
N GLN A 12 -12.50 -25.65 -20.37
CA GLN A 12 -12.67 -26.99 -20.95
C GLN A 12 -13.44 -27.98 -20.06
N ASN A 13 -13.81 -27.58 -18.84
CA ASN A 13 -14.59 -28.44 -17.94
C ASN A 13 -15.93 -28.82 -18.58
N LYS A 14 -16.25 -30.13 -18.49
CA LYS A 14 -17.50 -30.70 -18.98
C LYS A 14 -18.72 -29.91 -18.41
N PRO A 15 -19.65 -29.45 -19.26
CA PRO A 15 -20.86 -28.80 -18.79
C PRO A 15 -21.78 -29.82 -18.09
N GLY A 16 -22.43 -29.38 -17.01
CA GLY A 16 -23.45 -30.17 -16.32
C GLY A 16 -23.99 -29.46 -15.08
N GLY A 17 -25.31 -29.24 -15.06
CA GLY A 17 -26.02 -28.57 -13.96
C GLY A 17 -25.51 -27.14 -13.70
N HIS A 18 -25.53 -26.72 -12.44
CA HIS A 18 -25.15 -25.35 -12.09
C HIS A 18 -23.74 -25.29 -11.48
N SER A 19 -23.00 -24.24 -11.81
CA SER A 19 -21.62 -24.04 -11.37
C SER A 19 -21.36 -22.57 -11.08
N LEU A 20 -20.39 -22.32 -10.21
CA LEU A 20 -20.00 -20.96 -9.80
C LEU A 20 -18.49 -20.78 -9.90
N ILE A 21 -18.06 -19.76 -10.64
CA ILE A 21 -16.69 -19.25 -10.58
C ILE A 21 -16.71 -17.98 -9.74
N LYS A 22 -16.11 -18.05 -8.55
CA LYS A 22 -15.83 -16.88 -7.71
C LYS A 22 -14.39 -16.46 -7.87
N GLY A 23 -14.06 -15.20 -7.61
CA GLY A 23 -12.67 -14.77 -7.67
C GLY A 23 -12.52 -13.28 -7.44
N VAL A 24 -11.28 -12.86 -7.20
CA VAL A 24 -10.93 -11.45 -6.94
C VAL A 24 -11.06 -10.57 -8.19
N ALA A 25 -11.12 -9.24 -8.01
CA ALA A 25 -11.02 -8.29 -9.11
C ALA A 25 -9.79 -8.61 -9.97
N GLY A 26 -9.92 -8.56 -11.30
CA GLY A 26 -8.78 -8.78 -12.19
C GLY A 26 -8.33 -10.23 -12.41
N SER A 27 -9.03 -11.24 -11.90
CA SER A 27 -8.61 -12.64 -12.05
C SER A 27 -8.90 -13.32 -13.40
N GLY A 28 -9.42 -12.56 -14.39
CA GLY A 28 -9.77 -13.08 -15.72
C GLY A 28 -11.10 -13.84 -15.76
N LYS A 29 -11.99 -13.62 -14.79
CA LYS A 29 -13.36 -14.17 -14.72
C LYS A 29 -14.14 -14.02 -16.03
N THR A 30 -14.31 -12.79 -16.51
CA THR A 30 -14.97 -12.49 -17.78
C THR A 30 -14.25 -13.15 -18.96
N THR A 31 -12.92 -13.19 -18.96
CA THR A 31 -12.13 -13.87 -19.99
C THR A 31 -12.44 -15.36 -20.04
N VAL A 32 -12.54 -16.04 -18.89
CA VAL A 32 -12.96 -17.45 -18.81
C VAL A 32 -14.38 -17.64 -19.33
N ALA A 33 -15.31 -16.77 -18.92
CA ALA A 33 -16.70 -16.80 -19.37
C ALA A 33 -16.81 -16.71 -20.91
N VAL A 34 -16.10 -15.76 -21.51
CA VAL A 34 -16.10 -15.55 -22.97
C VAL A 34 -15.40 -16.69 -23.72
N ASN A 35 -14.25 -17.17 -23.24
CA ASN A 35 -13.53 -18.27 -23.89
C ASN A 35 -14.25 -19.62 -23.77
N ARG A 36 -15.20 -19.75 -22.83
CA ARG A 36 -16.06 -20.93 -22.72
C ARG A 36 -17.14 -20.99 -23.80
N ILE A 37 -17.53 -19.87 -24.41
CA ILE A 37 -18.58 -19.83 -25.42
C ILE A 37 -18.21 -20.69 -26.66
N PRO A 38 -17.05 -20.49 -27.33
CA PRO A 38 -16.67 -21.33 -28.46
C PRO A 38 -16.59 -22.81 -28.10
N PHE A 39 -16.04 -23.14 -26.92
CA PHE A 39 -15.94 -24.53 -26.45
C PHE A 39 -17.31 -25.22 -26.33
N LEU A 40 -18.32 -24.51 -25.81
CA LEU A 40 -19.69 -25.04 -25.72
C LEU A 40 -20.34 -25.19 -27.09
N LEU A 41 -20.17 -24.21 -27.98
CA LEU A 41 -20.71 -24.25 -29.33
C LEU A 41 -20.13 -25.44 -30.13
N GLU A 42 -18.82 -25.65 -30.04
CA GLU A 42 -18.10 -26.71 -30.77
C GLU A 42 -18.41 -28.11 -30.24
N ASN A 43 -18.48 -28.29 -28.91
CA ASN A 43 -18.48 -29.62 -28.30
C ASN A 43 -19.84 -30.05 -27.72
N TYR A 44 -20.76 -29.12 -27.47
CA TYR A 44 -21.99 -29.38 -26.72
C TYR A 44 -23.25 -28.73 -27.32
N CYS A 45 -23.16 -28.10 -28.49
CA CYS A 45 -24.32 -27.54 -29.21
C CYS A 45 -24.55 -28.23 -30.57
N LEU A 46 -24.61 -29.56 -30.54
CA LEU A 46 -24.71 -30.39 -31.73
C LEU A 46 -26.15 -30.52 -32.23
N ASP A 47 -27.15 -30.48 -31.34
CA ASP A 47 -28.56 -30.57 -31.72
C ASP A 47 -29.06 -29.27 -32.36
N LYS A 48 -30.13 -29.35 -33.15
CA LYS A 48 -30.75 -28.18 -33.82
C LYS A 48 -31.31 -27.15 -32.83
N ASP A 49 -31.75 -27.60 -31.67
CA ASP A 49 -32.33 -26.75 -30.62
C ASP A 49 -31.29 -26.27 -29.59
N ASP A 50 -30.04 -26.74 -29.67
CA ASP A 50 -29.00 -26.29 -28.76
C ASP A 50 -28.60 -24.84 -28.99
N ARG A 51 -28.51 -24.10 -27.88
CA ARG A 51 -28.18 -22.68 -27.88
C ARG A 51 -27.38 -22.30 -26.65
N VAL A 52 -26.55 -21.28 -26.81
CA VAL A 52 -25.77 -20.65 -25.74
C VAL A 52 -26.27 -19.23 -25.51
N LEU A 53 -26.53 -18.89 -24.24
CA LEU A 53 -26.84 -17.53 -23.81
C LEU A 53 -25.71 -17.00 -22.93
N MET A 54 -25.13 -15.87 -23.31
CA MET A 54 -24.26 -15.06 -22.45
C MET A 54 -25.06 -13.85 -21.96
N VAL A 55 -25.24 -13.77 -20.64
CA VAL A 55 -25.96 -12.68 -19.97
C VAL A 55 -25.00 -11.79 -19.20
N THR A 56 -25.19 -10.48 -19.32
CA THR A 56 -24.45 -9.47 -18.56
C THR A 56 -25.40 -8.57 -17.78
N TYR A 57 -24.96 -8.10 -16.62
CA TYR A 57 -25.69 -7.09 -15.84
C TYR A 57 -25.56 -5.68 -16.44
N ASN A 58 -24.34 -5.25 -16.80
CA ASN A 58 -24.08 -3.91 -17.35
C ASN A 58 -24.11 -3.90 -18.90
N LYS A 59 -24.71 -2.86 -19.50
CA LYS A 59 -24.67 -2.59 -20.95
C LYS A 59 -23.27 -2.25 -21.45
N SER A 60 -22.46 -1.52 -20.70
CA SER A 60 -21.10 -1.17 -21.13
C SER A 60 -20.20 -2.41 -21.23
N LEU A 61 -20.38 -3.37 -20.31
CA LEU A 61 -19.69 -4.66 -20.34
C LEU A 61 -20.13 -5.55 -21.53
N LEU A 62 -21.38 -5.40 -22.00
CA LEU A 62 -21.88 -6.14 -23.17
C LEU A 62 -21.03 -5.88 -24.42
N ASN A 63 -20.68 -4.62 -24.67
CA ASN A 63 -19.86 -4.25 -25.82
C ASN A 63 -18.44 -4.80 -25.68
N TYR A 64 -17.87 -4.77 -24.47
CA TYR A 64 -16.56 -5.36 -24.18
C TYR A 64 -16.56 -6.86 -24.45
N ILE A 65 -17.56 -7.59 -23.96
CA ILE A 65 -17.66 -9.04 -24.17
C ILE A 65 -17.75 -9.39 -25.66
N LYS A 66 -18.57 -8.66 -26.43
CA LYS A 66 -18.64 -8.85 -27.89
C LYS A 66 -17.29 -8.61 -28.55
N TYR A 67 -16.60 -7.53 -28.20
CA TYR A 67 -15.27 -7.24 -28.72
C TYR A 67 -14.24 -8.32 -28.40
N VAL A 68 -14.22 -8.81 -27.15
CA VAL A 68 -13.31 -9.89 -26.74
C VAL A 68 -13.67 -11.20 -27.46
N TYR A 69 -14.95 -11.50 -27.62
CA TYR A 69 -15.41 -12.67 -28.36
C TYR A 69 -14.96 -12.62 -29.82
N ASP A 70 -15.13 -11.49 -30.50
CA ASP A 70 -14.70 -11.30 -31.90
C ASP A 70 -13.17 -11.48 -32.04
N LYS A 71 -12.39 -11.04 -31.06
CA LYS A 71 -10.94 -11.30 -31.02
C LYS A 71 -10.61 -12.79 -30.84
N VAL A 72 -11.29 -13.47 -29.93
CA VAL A 72 -11.08 -14.92 -29.69
C VAL A 72 -11.43 -15.73 -30.93
N GLN A 73 -12.48 -15.34 -31.67
CA GLN A 73 -12.85 -15.97 -32.94
C GLN A 73 -11.74 -15.81 -33.98
N LYS A 74 -11.24 -14.57 -34.18
CA LYS A 74 -10.13 -14.30 -35.10
C LYS A 74 -8.87 -15.09 -34.76
N ASP A 75 -8.44 -15.08 -33.49
CA ASP A 75 -7.25 -15.82 -33.03
C ASP A 75 -7.37 -17.33 -33.38
N ARG A 76 -8.57 -17.91 -33.27
CA ARG A 76 -8.84 -19.33 -33.58
C ARG A 76 -8.85 -19.66 -35.07
N GLU A 77 -9.33 -18.75 -35.92
CA GLU A 77 -9.28 -18.92 -37.39
C GLU A 77 -7.84 -19.05 -37.90
N TYR A 78 -6.87 -18.42 -37.23
CA TYR A 78 -5.45 -18.53 -37.59
C TYR A 78 -4.76 -19.80 -37.04
N GLU A 79 -5.23 -20.36 -35.92
CA GLU A 79 -4.59 -21.52 -35.25
C GLU A 79 -5.15 -22.89 -35.67
N THR A 80 -6.38 -22.95 -36.22
CA THR A 80 -7.07 -24.22 -36.46
C THR A 80 -7.83 -24.24 -37.79
N ILE A 81 -7.54 -25.22 -38.64
CA ILE A 81 -8.48 -25.71 -39.66
C ILE A 81 -9.55 -26.51 -38.90
N SER A 82 -10.53 -25.84 -38.31
CA SER A 82 -11.70 -26.52 -37.75
C SER A 82 -12.49 -27.16 -38.91
N LEU A 83 -12.72 -28.47 -38.85
CA LEU A 83 -13.55 -29.21 -39.81
C LEU A 83 -15.04 -28.82 -39.77
N PHE A 84 -15.46 -28.05 -38.76
CA PHE A 84 -16.83 -27.58 -38.58
C PHE A 84 -16.85 -26.07 -38.38
N GLU A 85 -17.65 -25.36 -39.18
CA GLU A 85 -17.92 -23.93 -38.98
C GLU A 85 -18.70 -23.71 -37.68
N ILE A 86 -18.28 -22.75 -36.86
CA ILE A 86 -19.00 -22.37 -35.65
C ILE A 86 -20.31 -21.69 -36.05
N ASP A 87 -21.44 -22.31 -35.74
CA ASP A 87 -22.76 -21.73 -35.97
C ASP A 87 -23.07 -20.63 -34.94
N ASN A 88 -22.59 -19.41 -35.25
CA ASN A 88 -22.84 -18.22 -34.43
C ASN A 88 -24.35 -17.87 -34.33
N SER A 89 -25.24 -18.46 -35.13
CA SER A 89 -26.70 -18.26 -35.00
C SER A 89 -27.28 -18.90 -33.73
N LYS A 90 -26.55 -19.82 -33.10
CA LYS A 90 -26.90 -20.48 -31.83
C LYS A 90 -26.47 -19.68 -30.59
N LEU A 91 -25.79 -18.54 -30.76
CA LEU A 91 -25.28 -17.70 -29.68
C LEU A 91 -26.11 -16.42 -29.52
N ASP A 92 -26.61 -16.18 -28.31
CA ASP A 92 -27.19 -14.90 -27.92
C ASP A 92 -26.32 -14.24 -26.83
N ILE A 93 -25.75 -13.06 -27.10
CA ILE A 93 -25.05 -12.23 -26.10
C ILE A 93 -25.93 -11.02 -25.78
N LYS A 94 -26.52 -10.99 -24.59
CA LYS A 94 -27.55 -10.00 -24.22
C LYS A 94 -27.32 -9.43 -22.81
N ASN A 95 -27.77 -8.19 -22.63
CA ASN A 95 -27.98 -7.64 -21.29
C ASN A 95 -29.28 -8.21 -20.70
N ILE A 96 -29.30 -8.53 -19.40
CA ILE A 96 -30.45 -9.15 -18.74
C ILE A 96 -31.73 -8.31 -18.87
N ASP A 97 -31.64 -7.01 -18.67
CA ASP A 97 -32.80 -6.12 -18.69
C ASP A 97 -33.36 -5.97 -20.10
N ALA A 98 -32.47 -5.89 -21.10
CA ALA A 98 -32.87 -5.89 -22.50
C ALA A 98 -33.58 -7.19 -22.90
N LEU A 99 -33.15 -8.33 -22.34
CA LEU A 99 -33.79 -9.63 -22.57
C LEU A 99 -35.17 -9.68 -21.89
N MET A 100 -35.29 -9.23 -20.64
CA MET A 100 -36.55 -9.16 -19.91
C MET A 100 -37.55 -8.20 -20.58
N TYR A 101 -37.08 -7.08 -21.13
CA TYR A 101 -37.92 -6.13 -21.85
C TYR A 101 -38.65 -6.77 -23.04
N VAL A 102 -38.03 -7.73 -23.74
CA VAL A 102 -38.69 -8.47 -24.81
C VAL A 102 -39.90 -9.24 -24.29
N TYR A 103 -39.76 -9.92 -23.15
CA TYR A 103 -40.84 -10.67 -22.51
C TYR A 103 -41.92 -9.75 -21.93
N PHE A 104 -41.55 -8.59 -21.40
CA PHE A 104 -42.52 -7.58 -20.98
C PHE A 104 -43.40 -7.10 -22.15
N ARG A 105 -42.82 -6.88 -23.34
CA ARG A 105 -43.62 -6.50 -24.52
C ARG A 105 -44.60 -7.60 -24.93
N GLU A 106 -44.17 -8.86 -24.87
CA GLU A 106 -45.07 -9.99 -25.13
C GLU A 106 -46.17 -10.11 -24.08
N TYR A 107 -45.86 -9.90 -22.80
CA TYR A 107 -46.85 -9.82 -21.72
C TYR A 107 -47.91 -8.75 -22.01
N CYS A 108 -47.47 -7.53 -22.36
CA CYS A 108 -48.37 -6.43 -22.70
C CYS A 108 -49.24 -6.76 -23.92
N LYS A 109 -48.66 -7.38 -24.95
CA LYS A 109 -49.38 -7.79 -26.15
C LYS A 109 -50.43 -8.86 -25.86
N GLU A 110 -50.09 -9.88 -25.08
CA GLU A 110 -51.00 -10.98 -24.74
C GLU A 110 -52.17 -10.52 -23.85
N ASN A 111 -51.91 -9.55 -22.97
CA ASN A 111 -52.92 -9.00 -22.06
C ASN A 111 -53.62 -7.72 -22.60
N ASN A 112 -53.35 -7.31 -23.85
CA ASN A 112 -53.87 -6.08 -24.46
C ASN A 112 -53.62 -4.80 -23.63
N LEU A 113 -52.45 -4.70 -23.02
CA LEU A 113 -52.03 -3.57 -22.19
C LEU A 113 -51.14 -2.60 -22.98
N LYS A 114 -51.31 -1.29 -22.76
CA LYS A 114 -50.48 -0.22 -23.35
C LYS A 114 -49.59 0.45 -22.32
N LEU A 115 -48.84 -0.36 -21.57
CA LEU A 115 -47.99 0.13 -20.48
C LEU A 115 -46.69 0.78 -20.98
N GLN A 116 -46.32 1.90 -20.38
CA GLN A 116 -45.04 2.58 -20.62
C GLN A 116 -44.16 2.52 -19.37
N ILE A 117 -42.86 2.32 -19.56
CA ILE A 117 -41.89 2.34 -18.46
C ILE A 117 -41.57 3.81 -18.13
N GLU A 118 -41.86 4.23 -16.90
CA GLU A 118 -41.55 5.58 -16.43
C GLU A 118 -40.21 5.60 -15.69
N ASN A 119 -39.30 6.46 -16.17
CA ASN A 119 -37.95 6.60 -15.62
C ASN A 119 -37.69 8.02 -15.08
N LYS A 120 -38.59 8.98 -15.32
CA LYS A 120 -38.39 10.37 -14.88
C LYS A 120 -38.66 10.49 -13.38
N ARG A 121 -37.60 10.81 -12.63
CA ARG A 121 -37.67 10.94 -11.16
C ARG A 121 -38.77 11.90 -10.69
N ALA A 122 -39.00 13.00 -11.40
CA ALA A 122 -40.06 13.95 -11.05
C ALA A 122 -41.46 13.32 -11.15
N ALA A 123 -41.74 12.54 -12.19
CA ALA A 123 -43.01 11.86 -12.37
C ALA A 123 -43.22 10.78 -11.29
N LEU A 124 -42.18 9.96 -11.06
CA LEU A 124 -42.21 8.94 -10.01
C LEU A 124 -42.46 9.57 -8.63
N ASN A 125 -41.75 10.66 -8.29
CA ASN A 125 -41.91 11.37 -7.03
C ASN A 125 -43.34 11.88 -6.84
N ASN A 126 -43.96 12.44 -7.87
CA ASN A 126 -45.33 12.93 -7.79
C ASN A 126 -46.33 11.80 -7.48
N ILE A 127 -46.19 10.65 -8.15
CA ILE A 127 -47.06 9.50 -7.92
C ILE A 127 -46.81 8.89 -6.53
N MET A 128 -45.55 8.80 -6.10
CA MET A 128 -45.18 8.33 -4.75
C MET A 128 -45.75 9.24 -3.66
N LEU A 129 -45.67 10.56 -3.83
CA LEU A 129 -46.26 11.52 -2.88
C LEU A 129 -47.77 11.37 -2.78
N LYS A 130 -48.48 11.20 -3.91
CA LYS A 130 -49.92 10.90 -3.90
C LYS A 130 -50.22 9.63 -3.10
N ALA A 131 -49.46 8.56 -3.34
CA ALA A 131 -49.61 7.29 -2.62
C ALA A 131 -49.35 7.44 -1.11
N ILE A 132 -48.30 8.17 -0.73
CA ILE A 132 -47.99 8.45 0.68
C ILE A 132 -49.13 9.23 1.35
N VAL A 133 -49.65 10.29 0.71
CA VAL A 133 -50.75 11.10 1.25
C VAL A 133 -52.01 10.27 1.47
N GLU A 134 -52.31 9.35 0.56
CA GLU A 134 -53.46 8.46 0.72
C GLU A 134 -53.27 7.47 1.87
N VAL A 135 -52.12 6.80 1.93
CA VAL A 135 -51.85 5.81 2.98
C VAL A 135 -51.73 6.46 4.36
N LYS A 136 -51.22 7.70 4.45
CA LYS A 136 -51.11 8.45 5.70
C LYS A 136 -52.47 8.74 6.35
N LYS A 137 -53.59 8.63 5.63
CA LYS A 137 -54.94 8.70 6.22
C LYS A 137 -55.24 7.54 7.17
N TYR A 138 -54.58 6.40 6.99
CA TYR A 138 -54.76 5.18 7.78
C TYR A 138 -53.56 4.88 8.70
N PHE A 139 -52.43 5.54 8.43
CA PHE A 139 -51.14 5.38 9.11
C PHE A 139 -50.53 6.75 9.46
N ASP A 140 -51.31 7.58 10.14
CA ASP A 140 -50.93 8.95 10.52
C ASP A 140 -49.78 8.96 11.55
N ASP A 141 -49.71 7.93 12.38
CA ASP A 141 -48.68 7.67 13.38
C ASP A 141 -47.31 7.30 12.79
N VAL A 142 -47.26 6.88 11.52
CA VAL A 142 -46.05 6.38 10.87
C VAL A 142 -45.22 7.53 10.28
N LYS A 143 -44.23 7.98 11.05
CA LYS A 143 -43.34 9.12 10.71
C LYS A 143 -42.53 8.93 9.43
N ILE A 144 -42.25 7.70 9.01
CA ILE A 144 -41.45 7.46 7.79
C ILE A 144 -42.19 7.88 6.51
N LEU A 145 -43.53 7.96 6.55
CA LEU A 145 -44.40 8.39 5.45
C LEU A 145 -44.41 9.91 5.30
N GLU A 146 -43.27 10.46 4.90
CA GLU A 146 -43.05 11.90 4.72
C GLU A 146 -42.25 12.20 3.45
N GLN A 147 -42.42 13.41 2.91
CA GLN A 147 -41.72 13.86 1.69
C GLN A 147 -40.19 13.79 1.83
N GLY A 148 -39.64 14.05 3.02
CA GLY A 148 -38.21 13.96 3.29
C GLY A 148 -37.63 12.54 3.11
N ASN A 149 -38.48 11.51 3.23
CA ASN A 149 -38.07 10.10 3.19
C ASN A 149 -38.35 9.42 1.85
N LEU A 150 -38.70 10.17 0.80
CA LEU A 150 -39.03 9.60 -0.52
C LEU A 150 -37.96 8.64 -1.05
N ASN A 151 -36.68 9.02 -0.97
CA ASN A 151 -35.59 8.17 -1.46
C ASN A 151 -35.55 6.82 -0.74
N PHE A 152 -35.73 6.83 0.59
CA PHE A 152 -35.80 5.62 1.39
C PHE A 152 -36.98 4.73 0.96
N ILE A 153 -38.18 5.32 0.82
CA ILE A 153 -39.39 4.58 0.45
C ILE A 153 -39.23 3.95 -0.94
N PHE A 154 -38.66 4.69 -1.90
CA PHE A 154 -38.34 4.15 -3.22
C PHE A 154 -37.36 2.97 -3.15
N GLU A 155 -36.29 3.10 -2.36
CA GLU A 155 -35.30 2.03 -2.20
C GLU A 155 -35.92 0.77 -1.59
N GLU A 156 -36.77 0.93 -0.57
CA GLU A 156 -37.41 -0.20 0.10
C GLU A 156 -38.46 -0.86 -0.81
N ILE A 157 -39.28 -0.08 -1.52
CA ILE A 157 -40.22 -0.59 -2.53
C ILE A 157 -39.48 -1.34 -3.64
N ALA A 158 -38.39 -0.77 -4.16
CA ALA A 158 -37.55 -1.43 -5.15
C ALA A 158 -36.98 -2.76 -4.63
N TRP A 159 -36.55 -2.79 -3.37
CA TRP A 159 -36.03 -4.01 -2.74
C TRP A 159 -37.12 -5.09 -2.59
N ILE A 160 -38.32 -4.73 -2.15
CA ILE A 160 -39.47 -5.63 -2.03
C ILE A 160 -39.77 -6.27 -3.39
N LYS A 161 -39.88 -5.46 -4.46
CA LYS A 161 -40.14 -5.93 -5.82
C LYS A 161 -38.99 -6.80 -6.36
N ALA A 162 -37.74 -6.38 -6.17
CA ALA A 162 -36.55 -7.12 -6.62
C ALA A 162 -36.37 -8.48 -5.94
N CYS A 163 -36.80 -8.60 -4.68
CA CYS A 163 -36.83 -9.85 -3.92
C CYS A 163 -38.12 -10.65 -4.12
N LYS A 164 -39.07 -10.13 -4.91
CA LYS A 164 -40.36 -10.77 -5.22
C LYS A 164 -41.18 -11.12 -3.96
N TYR A 165 -41.25 -10.20 -2.99
CA TYR A 165 -42.21 -10.32 -1.89
C TYR A 165 -43.54 -9.74 -2.35
N LEU A 166 -44.44 -10.62 -2.78
CA LEU A 166 -45.72 -10.26 -3.40
C LEU A 166 -46.82 -10.07 -2.36
N TYR A 167 -46.64 -10.64 -1.18
CA TYR A 167 -47.58 -10.58 -0.08
C TYR A 167 -46.99 -9.86 1.13
N GLU A 168 -47.85 -9.19 1.89
CA GLU A 168 -47.44 -8.43 3.07
C GLU A 168 -46.76 -9.34 4.11
N GLU A 169 -47.29 -10.54 4.32
CA GLU A 169 -46.76 -11.53 5.27
C GLU A 169 -45.30 -11.92 4.95
N GLU A 170 -44.94 -12.02 3.67
CA GLU A 170 -43.57 -12.32 3.26
C GLU A 170 -42.62 -11.18 3.64
N TYR A 171 -43.03 -9.93 3.33
CA TYR A 171 -42.25 -8.75 3.66
C TYR A 171 -42.16 -8.51 5.18
N GLN A 172 -43.19 -8.86 5.94
CA GLN A 172 -43.21 -8.71 7.39
C GLN A 172 -42.22 -9.63 8.10
N ASN A 173 -42.04 -10.85 7.59
CA ASN A 173 -41.23 -11.89 8.25
C ASN A 173 -39.75 -11.91 7.82
N VAL A 174 -39.43 -11.34 6.66
CA VAL A 174 -38.08 -11.45 6.09
C VAL A 174 -37.04 -10.57 6.81
N ASP A 175 -35.82 -11.08 6.89
CA ASP A 175 -34.65 -10.30 7.33
C ASP A 175 -34.26 -9.24 6.29
N ARG A 176 -34.06 -8.02 6.79
CA ARG A 176 -33.64 -6.85 6.00
C ARG A 176 -32.30 -6.36 6.52
N LEU A 177 -31.22 -7.00 6.07
CA LEU A 177 -29.84 -6.55 6.35
C LEU A 177 -29.68 -5.08 5.97
N GLY A 178 -28.94 -4.30 6.77
CA GLY A 178 -28.82 -2.87 6.59
C GLY A 178 -29.99 -2.05 7.15
N ARG A 179 -30.98 -2.70 7.78
CA ARG A 179 -32.15 -2.09 8.44
C ARG A 179 -32.56 -2.85 9.71
N MET A 180 -31.63 -3.64 10.27
CA MET A 180 -31.81 -4.43 11.50
C MET A 180 -30.98 -3.83 12.65
N ALA A 181 -31.30 -4.19 13.89
CA ALA A 181 -30.82 -3.52 15.08
C ALA A 181 -29.29 -3.63 15.31
N ASN A 182 -28.63 -2.49 15.52
CA ASN A 182 -27.47 -2.33 16.39
C ASN A 182 -27.78 -1.28 17.48
N GLN A 183 -27.14 -1.40 18.65
CA GLN A 183 -27.67 -0.99 19.96
C GLN A 183 -27.73 0.52 20.30
N PHE A 184 -27.46 1.48 19.42
CA PHE A 184 -27.39 2.90 19.82
C PHE A 184 -27.91 3.88 18.75
N GLY A 185 -28.93 4.69 19.08
CA GLY A 185 -29.28 5.92 18.34
C GLY A 185 -30.77 6.29 18.28
N ASP A 186 -31.08 7.54 18.64
CA ASP A 186 -32.40 8.20 18.55
C ASP A 186 -32.61 8.75 17.12
N GLY A 187 -33.23 7.95 16.25
CA GLY A 187 -33.58 8.26 14.85
C GLY A 187 -34.93 7.64 14.46
N PRO A 188 -35.52 7.97 13.28
CA PRO A 188 -36.87 7.54 12.94
C PRO A 188 -37.00 6.04 12.60
N GLN A 189 -37.44 5.27 13.60
CA GLN A 189 -38.01 3.91 13.60
C GLN A 189 -37.42 2.86 12.62
N LYS A 190 -36.50 2.06 13.19
CA LYS A 190 -36.29 0.62 12.97
C LYS A 190 -37.43 -0.08 12.21
N LEU A 191 -37.14 -0.68 11.05
CA LEU A 191 -38.09 -1.57 10.35
C LEU A 191 -38.16 -2.95 11.02
N GLN A 192 -38.72 -2.98 12.22
CA GLN A 192 -38.96 -4.22 12.94
C GLN A 192 -39.84 -5.16 12.11
N LYS A 193 -39.56 -6.47 12.21
CA LYS A 193 -40.42 -7.50 11.64
C LYS A 193 -41.82 -7.38 12.25
N ASN A 194 -42.85 -7.71 11.48
CA ASN A 194 -44.24 -7.68 11.93
C ASN A 194 -44.66 -6.30 12.50
N SER A 195 -44.17 -5.20 11.91
CA SER A 195 -44.44 -3.84 12.39
C SER A 195 -45.48 -3.12 11.54
N ARG A 196 -46.20 -2.20 12.18
CA ARG A 196 -47.13 -1.28 11.52
C ARG A 196 -46.44 -0.43 10.44
N THR A 197 -45.18 -0.07 10.65
CA THR A 197 -44.35 0.66 9.68
C THR A 197 -44.11 -0.15 8.41
N ARG A 198 -43.79 -1.45 8.52
CA ARG A 198 -43.68 -2.33 7.35
C ARG A 198 -45.04 -2.49 6.64
N SER A 199 -46.14 -2.65 7.38
CA SER A 199 -47.49 -2.70 6.79
C SER A 199 -47.79 -1.43 6.01
N ALA A 200 -47.45 -0.27 6.56
CA ALA A 200 -47.64 1.03 5.93
C ALA A 200 -46.82 1.14 4.63
N ILE A 201 -45.54 0.75 4.64
CA ILE A 201 -44.68 0.75 3.43
C ILE A 201 -45.23 -0.19 2.37
N PHE A 202 -45.67 -1.39 2.75
CA PHE A 202 -46.26 -2.35 1.82
C PHE A 202 -47.59 -1.83 1.26
N LYS A 203 -48.37 -1.10 2.06
CA LYS A 203 -49.58 -0.44 1.58
C LYS A 203 -49.25 0.69 0.59
N VAL A 204 -48.21 1.48 0.86
CA VAL A 204 -47.71 2.50 -0.09
C VAL A 204 -47.29 1.85 -1.40
N LEU A 205 -46.58 0.72 -1.37
CA LEU A 205 -46.24 -0.07 -2.57
C LEU A 205 -47.50 -0.40 -3.40
N GLN A 206 -48.55 -0.91 -2.76
CA GLN A 206 -49.79 -1.30 -3.44
C GLN A 206 -50.47 -0.09 -4.10
N VAL A 207 -50.64 1.01 -3.35
CA VAL A 207 -51.29 2.24 -3.82
C VAL A 207 -50.45 2.91 -4.92
N TYR A 208 -49.13 2.93 -4.74
CA TYR A 208 -48.19 3.42 -5.75
C TYR A 208 -48.34 2.66 -7.07
N ASN A 209 -48.36 1.33 -7.02
CA ASN A 209 -48.54 0.50 -8.21
C ASN A 209 -49.93 0.67 -8.84
N HIS A 210 -50.96 0.93 -8.03
CA HIS A 210 -52.30 1.24 -8.52
C HIS A 210 -52.30 2.53 -9.34
N TYR A 211 -51.79 3.63 -8.78
CA TYR A 211 -51.70 4.92 -9.48
C TYR A 211 -50.82 4.86 -10.74
N MET A 212 -49.70 4.13 -10.69
CA MET A 212 -48.87 3.91 -11.88
C MET A 212 -49.70 3.25 -12.99
N LYS A 213 -50.46 2.20 -12.67
CA LYS A 213 -51.31 1.49 -13.64
C LYS A 213 -52.44 2.36 -14.20
N GLU A 214 -53.08 3.20 -13.38
CA GLU A 214 -54.11 4.15 -13.85
C GLU A 214 -53.57 5.11 -14.91
N GLU A 215 -52.31 5.53 -14.77
CA GLU A 215 -51.62 6.35 -15.77
C GLU A 215 -51.03 5.52 -16.94
N ASN A 216 -51.36 4.22 -17.05
CA ASN A 216 -50.75 3.27 -17.99
C ASN A 216 -49.21 3.22 -17.90
N LYS A 217 -48.67 3.37 -16.69
CA LYS A 217 -47.23 3.36 -16.41
C LYS A 217 -46.86 2.19 -15.52
N VAL A 218 -45.60 1.80 -15.62
CA VAL A 218 -44.94 0.84 -14.72
C VAL A 218 -43.54 1.33 -14.41
N ASP A 219 -43.01 0.96 -13.25
CA ASP A 219 -41.59 1.14 -13.00
C ASP A 219 -40.77 -0.05 -13.56
N PHE A 220 -39.46 0.08 -13.44
CA PHE A 220 -38.52 -0.93 -13.93
C PHE A 220 -38.66 -2.31 -13.24
N TYR A 221 -39.01 -2.34 -11.95
CA TYR A 221 -39.15 -3.60 -11.22
C TYR A 221 -40.50 -4.27 -11.48
N ASP A 222 -41.56 -3.49 -11.70
CA ASP A 222 -42.85 -4.00 -12.20
C ASP A 222 -42.68 -4.65 -13.58
N MET A 223 -41.94 -4.00 -14.48
CA MET A 223 -41.57 -4.57 -15.78
C MET A 223 -40.88 -5.93 -15.61
N SER A 224 -39.92 -6.00 -14.67
CA SER A 224 -39.16 -7.22 -14.39
C SER A 224 -40.05 -8.36 -13.87
N LEU A 225 -41.01 -8.06 -13.00
CA LEU A 225 -41.98 -9.04 -12.49
C LEU A 225 -42.91 -9.56 -13.60
N MET A 226 -43.43 -8.67 -14.46
CA MET A 226 -44.28 -9.05 -15.59
C MET A 226 -43.50 -9.89 -16.63
N ALA A 227 -42.24 -9.54 -16.89
CA ALA A 227 -41.37 -10.32 -17.76
C ALA A 227 -41.12 -11.73 -17.19
N LEU A 228 -40.95 -11.85 -15.87
CA LEU A 228 -40.81 -13.14 -15.18
C LEU A 228 -42.07 -13.99 -15.30
N GLU A 229 -43.24 -13.38 -15.15
CA GLU A 229 -44.52 -14.08 -15.34
C GLU A 229 -44.64 -14.63 -16.77
N GLN A 230 -44.32 -13.80 -17.77
CA GLN A 230 -44.41 -14.20 -19.17
C GLN A 230 -43.44 -15.32 -19.53
N VAL A 231 -42.18 -15.27 -19.10
CA VAL A 231 -41.21 -16.34 -19.42
C VAL A 231 -41.60 -17.67 -18.79
N LYS A 232 -42.18 -17.65 -17.58
CA LYS A 232 -42.67 -18.86 -16.90
C LYS A 232 -43.87 -19.46 -17.61
N LYS A 233 -44.76 -18.62 -18.13
CA LYS A 233 -45.92 -19.05 -18.92
C LYS A 233 -45.51 -19.61 -20.28
N ARG A 234 -44.69 -18.85 -21.02
CA ARG A 234 -44.27 -19.19 -22.38
C ARG A 234 -42.89 -18.61 -22.68
N PRO A 235 -41.81 -19.40 -22.52
CA PRO A 235 -40.49 -18.97 -22.94
C PRO A 235 -40.44 -18.86 -24.47
N LEU A 236 -39.97 -17.73 -25.00
CA LEU A 236 -39.80 -17.50 -26.44
C LEU A 236 -38.65 -18.35 -27.01
N LYS A 237 -37.61 -18.53 -26.21
CA LYS A 237 -36.44 -19.35 -26.49
C LYS A 237 -35.98 -20.02 -25.20
N LYS A 238 -35.48 -21.25 -25.32
CA LYS A 238 -34.73 -21.93 -24.26
C LYS A 238 -33.26 -22.07 -24.68
N TYR A 239 -32.39 -22.18 -23.69
CA TYR A 239 -30.95 -22.29 -23.89
C TYR A 239 -30.41 -23.52 -23.17
N THR A 240 -29.60 -24.30 -23.88
CA THR A 240 -28.93 -25.49 -23.33
C THR A 240 -27.83 -25.06 -22.37
N HIS A 241 -27.08 -24.00 -22.71
CA HIS A 241 -26.06 -23.46 -21.83
C HIS A 241 -26.28 -21.96 -21.59
N ILE A 242 -26.21 -21.55 -20.32
CA ILE A 242 -26.27 -20.15 -19.92
C ILE A 242 -25.00 -19.80 -19.15
N ILE A 243 -24.37 -18.69 -19.52
CA ILE A 243 -23.25 -18.09 -18.80
C ILE A 243 -23.71 -16.70 -18.34
N SER A 244 -23.61 -16.44 -17.04
CA SER A 244 -23.99 -15.16 -16.45
C SER A 244 -22.77 -14.52 -15.79
N ASP A 245 -22.35 -13.37 -16.32
CA ASP A 245 -21.28 -12.55 -15.72
C ASP A 245 -21.86 -11.49 -14.79
N GLU A 246 -21.05 -11.02 -13.84
CA GLU A 246 -21.45 -10.08 -12.77
C GLU A 246 -22.70 -10.54 -11.99
N SER A 247 -22.82 -11.86 -11.78
CA SER A 247 -24.02 -12.48 -11.21
C SER A 247 -24.30 -12.08 -9.75
N GLN A 248 -23.33 -11.51 -9.05
CA GLN A 248 -23.51 -10.93 -7.72
C GLN A 248 -24.38 -9.69 -7.69
N ASP A 249 -24.61 -9.03 -8.82
CA ASP A 249 -25.48 -7.85 -8.89
C ASP A 249 -26.95 -8.22 -9.18
N LEU A 250 -27.22 -9.44 -9.62
CA LEU A 250 -28.56 -9.85 -10.05
C LEU A 250 -29.56 -9.89 -8.88
N THR A 251 -30.78 -9.45 -9.18
CA THR A 251 -31.95 -9.56 -8.30
C THR A 251 -32.51 -10.99 -8.29
N ARG A 252 -33.34 -11.34 -7.31
CA ARG A 252 -34.02 -12.64 -7.29
C ARG A 252 -34.89 -12.84 -8.52
N VAL A 253 -35.62 -11.81 -8.93
CA VAL A 253 -36.49 -11.84 -10.12
C VAL A 253 -35.68 -12.16 -11.38
N GLN A 254 -34.50 -11.54 -11.55
CA GLN A 254 -33.61 -11.83 -12.68
C GLN A 254 -33.03 -13.25 -12.62
N LEU A 255 -32.67 -13.75 -11.43
CA LEU A 255 -32.19 -15.13 -11.26
C LEU A 255 -33.28 -16.16 -11.59
N GLU A 256 -34.51 -15.97 -11.11
CA GLU A 256 -35.65 -16.84 -11.46
C GLU A 256 -35.98 -16.76 -12.96
N PHE A 257 -35.77 -15.59 -13.59
CA PHE A 257 -35.95 -15.40 -15.02
C PHE A 257 -34.92 -16.22 -15.81
N ILE A 258 -33.64 -16.17 -15.43
CA ILE A 258 -32.57 -16.99 -16.03
C ILE A 258 -32.87 -18.47 -15.86
N TYR A 259 -33.32 -18.91 -14.68
CA TYR A 259 -33.71 -20.29 -14.43
C TYR A 259 -34.81 -20.76 -15.40
N SER A 260 -35.79 -19.89 -15.68
CA SER A 260 -36.93 -20.20 -16.57
C SER A 260 -36.53 -20.32 -18.05
N LEU A 261 -35.37 -19.79 -18.44
CA LEU A 261 -34.81 -19.89 -19.80
C LEU A 261 -33.97 -21.16 -20.03
N CYS A 262 -33.65 -21.90 -18.97
CA CYS A 262 -32.84 -23.11 -19.07
C CYS A 262 -33.60 -24.21 -19.81
N ASN A 263 -32.87 -24.95 -20.66
CA ASN A 263 -33.33 -26.22 -21.17
C ASN A 263 -33.08 -27.31 -20.10
N ASN A 264 -33.85 -28.39 -20.15
CA ASN A 264 -33.77 -29.48 -19.16
C ASN A 264 -33.06 -30.71 -19.74
N LYS A 265 -32.03 -30.51 -20.60
CA LYS A 265 -31.23 -31.64 -21.11
C LYS A 265 -30.19 -32.05 -20.07
N ASP A 266 -29.76 -33.31 -20.09
CA ASP A 266 -28.79 -33.85 -19.11
C ASP A 266 -27.45 -33.11 -19.11
N TYR A 267 -27.07 -32.53 -20.25
CA TYR A 267 -25.86 -31.75 -20.44
C TYR A 267 -26.09 -30.24 -20.36
N SER A 268 -27.31 -29.78 -20.06
CA SER A 268 -27.58 -28.36 -19.86
C SER A 268 -26.76 -27.83 -18.68
N SER A 269 -26.28 -26.60 -18.81
CA SER A 269 -25.44 -26.01 -17.78
C SER A 269 -25.67 -24.52 -17.57
N VAL A 270 -25.65 -24.09 -16.32
CA VAL A 270 -25.62 -22.68 -15.94
C VAL A 270 -24.32 -22.39 -15.22
N LEU A 271 -23.53 -21.46 -15.78
CA LEU A 271 -22.31 -20.98 -15.17
C LEU A 271 -22.53 -19.55 -14.66
N PHE A 272 -22.46 -19.38 -13.35
CA PHE A 272 -22.41 -18.07 -12.72
C PHE A 272 -20.96 -17.65 -12.51
N VAL A 273 -20.67 -16.39 -12.84
CA VAL A 273 -19.37 -15.76 -12.58
C VAL A 273 -19.63 -14.59 -11.65
N ALA A 274 -18.97 -14.58 -10.49
CA ALA A 274 -19.29 -13.66 -9.40
C ALA A 274 -18.06 -13.13 -8.65
N ASP A 275 -18.22 -11.95 -8.07
CA ASP A 275 -17.26 -11.34 -7.14
C ASP A 275 -18.01 -10.50 -6.09
N THR A 276 -18.29 -11.08 -4.92
CA THR A 276 -19.12 -10.43 -3.89
C THR A 276 -18.46 -9.20 -3.26
N ALA A 277 -17.13 -9.06 -3.35
CA ALA A 277 -16.42 -7.84 -2.96
C ALA A 277 -16.79 -6.65 -3.87
N GLN A 278 -17.23 -6.92 -5.10
CA GLN A 278 -17.69 -5.91 -6.05
C GLN A 278 -19.22 -5.73 -6.06
N SER A 279 -19.98 -6.39 -5.18
CA SER A 279 -21.43 -6.18 -5.09
C SER A 279 -21.74 -4.82 -4.46
N ILE A 280 -22.21 -3.87 -5.28
CA ILE A 280 -22.45 -2.46 -4.88
C ILE A 280 -23.95 -2.07 -4.92
N TYR A 281 -24.79 -2.90 -5.55
CA TYR A 281 -26.23 -2.63 -5.70
C TYR A 281 -27.04 -3.20 -4.53
N PRO A 282 -27.97 -2.41 -3.94
CA PRO A 282 -28.71 -2.85 -2.75
C PRO A 282 -29.79 -3.88 -3.03
N GLN A 283 -30.27 -3.97 -4.28
CA GLN A 283 -31.32 -4.91 -4.68
C GLN A 283 -30.77 -6.29 -5.06
N SER A 284 -29.45 -6.47 -5.02
CA SER A 284 -28.80 -7.72 -5.37
C SER A 284 -29.16 -8.84 -4.38
N TRP A 285 -29.36 -10.04 -4.91
CA TRP A 285 -29.81 -11.18 -4.11
C TRP A 285 -28.69 -11.81 -3.28
N LEU A 286 -27.46 -11.85 -3.81
CA LEU A 286 -26.31 -12.48 -3.16
C LEU A 286 -25.76 -11.59 -2.05
N VAL A 287 -26.27 -11.79 -0.84
CA VAL A 287 -25.83 -11.17 0.41
C VAL A 287 -25.78 -12.23 1.51
N LYS A 288 -25.20 -11.91 2.68
CA LYS A 288 -25.11 -12.85 3.82
C LYS A 288 -26.47 -13.54 4.08
N GLY A 289 -26.48 -14.87 4.08
CA GLY A 289 -27.70 -15.69 4.28
C GLY A 289 -28.58 -15.90 3.04
N ARG A 290 -28.26 -15.31 1.88
CA ARG A 290 -28.97 -15.52 0.61
C ARG A 290 -28.01 -16.02 -0.47
N SER A 291 -28.28 -17.21 -1.00
CA SER A 291 -27.42 -17.91 -1.95
C SER A 291 -28.17 -18.25 -3.24
N PHE A 292 -27.45 -18.67 -4.27
CA PHE A 292 -28.04 -19.23 -5.49
C PHE A 292 -28.95 -20.45 -5.22
N THR A 293 -28.60 -21.27 -4.22
CA THR A 293 -29.40 -22.46 -3.86
C THR A 293 -30.81 -22.08 -3.37
N SER A 294 -30.98 -20.93 -2.74
CA SER A 294 -32.30 -20.43 -2.32
C SER A 294 -33.24 -20.08 -3.49
N VAL A 295 -32.71 -19.92 -4.71
CA VAL A 295 -33.48 -19.67 -5.93
C VAL A 295 -33.68 -20.95 -6.76
N GLY A 296 -33.07 -22.07 -6.35
CA GLY A 296 -33.19 -23.37 -7.01
C GLY A 296 -31.95 -23.82 -7.78
N PHE A 297 -30.86 -23.04 -7.77
CA PHE A 297 -29.61 -23.46 -8.42
C PHE A 297 -28.77 -24.34 -7.49
N ASP A 298 -28.70 -25.63 -7.75
CA ASP A 298 -27.77 -26.55 -7.09
C ASP A 298 -26.30 -26.33 -7.53
N ILE A 299 -25.55 -25.61 -6.70
CA ILE A 299 -24.12 -25.28 -6.89
C ILE A 299 -23.22 -26.10 -5.94
N LYS A 300 -23.79 -26.98 -5.11
CA LYS A 300 -23.05 -27.62 -4.01
C LYS A 300 -21.90 -28.47 -4.56
N GLY A 301 -20.67 -28.20 -4.09
CA GLY A 301 -19.46 -28.87 -4.57
C GLY A 301 -18.99 -28.49 -5.99
N ARG A 302 -19.65 -27.51 -6.65
CA ARG A 302 -19.34 -27.04 -8.01
C ARG A 302 -18.93 -25.57 -8.05
N SER A 303 -18.32 -25.10 -6.97
CA SER A 303 -17.74 -23.76 -6.87
C SER A 303 -16.22 -23.82 -7.04
N THR A 304 -15.68 -22.99 -7.92
CA THR A 304 -14.23 -22.82 -8.09
C THR A 304 -13.84 -21.38 -7.79
N SER A 305 -12.66 -21.18 -7.18
CA SER A 305 -12.17 -19.86 -6.78
C SER A 305 -10.94 -19.45 -7.59
N LEU A 306 -10.93 -18.23 -8.12
CA LEU A 306 -9.78 -17.61 -8.79
C LEU A 306 -9.18 -16.51 -7.90
N ALA A 307 -8.14 -16.85 -7.15
CA ALA A 307 -7.49 -15.95 -6.20
C ALA A 307 -6.40 -15.06 -6.81
N LYS A 308 -5.83 -15.43 -7.96
CA LYS A 308 -4.77 -14.68 -8.65
C LYS A 308 -5.37 -13.55 -9.50
N ASN A 309 -4.91 -12.32 -9.31
CA ASN A 309 -5.23 -11.17 -10.18
C ASN A 309 -4.13 -11.01 -11.24
N TYR A 310 -4.53 -10.83 -12.50
CA TYR A 310 -3.64 -10.70 -13.66
C TYR A 310 -3.73 -9.33 -14.34
N ARG A 311 -4.61 -8.47 -13.84
CA ARG A 311 -4.98 -7.20 -14.46
C ARG A 311 -4.28 -6.02 -13.79
N THR A 312 -4.46 -5.93 -12.47
CA THR A 312 -4.04 -4.80 -11.64
C THR A 312 -2.69 -5.08 -11.02
N THR A 313 -1.88 -4.05 -10.83
CA THR A 313 -0.57 -4.18 -10.18
C THR A 313 -0.73 -4.64 -8.73
N THR A 314 0.32 -5.28 -8.21
CA THR A 314 0.38 -5.75 -6.82
C THR A 314 0.07 -4.65 -5.83
N GLN A 315 0.71 -3.51 -6.03
CA GLN A 315 0.67 -2.36 -5.16
C GLN A 315 -0.73 -1.73 -5.09
N ILE A 316 -1.44 -1.63 -6.23
CA ILE A 316 -2.83 -1.13 -6.26
C ILE A 316 -3.76 -2.14 -5.57
N ALA A 317 -3.58 -3.44 -5.84
CA ALA A 317 -4.40 -4.49 -5.25
C ALA A 317 -4.23 -4.56 -3.73
N GLU A 318 -3.01 -4.43 -3.21
CA GLU A 318 -2.71 -4.38 -1.77
C GLU A 318 -3.35 -3.17 -1.09
N ALA A 319 -3.23 -1.98 -1.69
CA ALA A 319 -3.88 -0.77 -1.19
C ALA A 319 -5.41 -0.95 -1.12
N ALA A 320 -6.02 -1.40 -2.22
CA ALA A 320 -7.47 -1.60 -2.30
C ALA A 320 -7.95 -2.71 -1.35
N TYR A 321 -7.17 -3.77 -1.16
CA TYR A 321 -7.52 -4.85 -0.25
C TYR A 321 -7.42 -4.42 1.22
N SER A 322 -6.42 -3.62 1.58
CA SER A 322 -6.29 -3.08 2.95
C SER A 322 -7.50 -2.24 3.36
N LEU A 323 -8.15 -1.58 2.40
CA LEU A 323 -9.42 -0.88 2.62
C LEU A 323 -10.54 -1.84 3.07
N LEU A 324 -10.62 -3.03 2.46
CA LEU A 324 -11.66 -4.03 2.74
C LEU A 324 -11.42 -4.80 4.04
N GLU A 325 -10.15 -5.01 4.43
CA GLU A 325 -9.80 -5.74 5.67
C GLU A 325 -10.38 -5.10 6.94
N LYS A 326 -10.71 -3.81 6.88
CA LYS A 326 -11.34 -3.06 7.98
C LYS A 326 -12.82 -3.37 8.18
N ASP A 327 -13.45 -4.17 7.31
CA ASP A 327 -14.88 -4.49 7.36
C ASP A 327 -15.12 -6.00 7.46
N SER A 328 -15.54 -6.45 8.64
CA SER A 328 -15.86 -7.87 8.92
C SER A 328 -17.02 -8.38 8.09
N ASN A 329 -17.99 -7.53 7.70
CA ASN A 329 -19.11 -7.97 6.87
C ASN A 329 -18.66 -8.41 5.47
N ILE A 330 -17.50 -7.93 5.02
CA ILE A 330 -16.92 -8.29 3.72
C ILE A 330 -16.02 -9.51 3.87
N THR A 331 -15.14 -9.51 4.88
CA THR A 331 -14.13 -10.55 5.04
C THR A 331 -14.70 -11.89 5.54
N GLU A 332 -15.84 -11.87 6.23
CA GLU A 332 -16.56 -13.08 6.68
C GLU A 332 -17.56 -13.63 5.64
N ASP A 333 -17.70 -13.02 4.45
CA ASP A 333 -18.60 -13.49 3.41
C ASP A 333 -18.06 -14.80 2.78
N GLU A 334 -18.89 -15.86 2.71
CA GLU A 334 -18.50 -17.18 2.18
C GLU A 334 -18.02 -17.16 0.71
N ASN A 335 -18.48 -16.17 -0.05
CA ASN A 335 -18.11 -15.98 -1.45
C ASN A 335 -16.93 -15.02 -1.63
N PHE A 336 -16.44 -14.41 -0.54
CA PHE A 336 -15.23 -13.59 -0.57
C PHE A 336 -14.01 -14.47 -0.87
N VAL A 337 -13.13 -13.96 -1.72
CA VAL A 337 -11.88 -14.64 -2.08
C VAL A 337 -10.74 -13.72 -1.67
N LYS A 338 -9.84 -14.21 -0.82
CA LYS A 338 -8.62 -13.49 -0.47
C LYS A 338 -7.65 -13.51 -1.66
N PRO A 339 -7.09 -12.37 -2.09
CA PRO A 339 -6.12 -12.34 -3.18
C PRO A 339 -4.84 -13.08 -2.79
N SER A 340 -4.31 -13.88 -3.72
CA SER A 340 -2.98 -14.50 -3.63
C SER A 340 -1.93 -13.63 -4.34
N LEU A 341 -0.67 -13.69 -3.88
CA LEU A 341 0.48 -12.93 -4.38
C LEU A 341 0.59 -12.96 -5.93
N LEU A 342 1.00 -11.82 -6.50
CA LEU A 342 0.71 -11.36 -7.87
C LEU A 342 1.96 -11.31 -8.78
N ASP A 343 1.75 -11.44 -10.10
CA ASP A 343 2.83 -11.40 -11.10
C ASP A 343 3.13 -9.97 -11.63
N LYS A 344 2.13 -9.07 -11.67
CA LYS A 344 2.28 -7.72 -12.23
C LYS A 344 2.73 -6.72 -11.16
N GLN A 345 3.93 -6.17 -11.30
CA GLN A 345 4.48 -5.14 -10.42
C GLN A 345 4.27 -3.73 -11.00
N GLY A 346 4.13 -2.73 -10.12
CA GLY A 346 3.99 -1.33 -10.49
C GLY A 346 4.20 -0.40 -9.29
N LEU A 347 3.67 0.82 -9.36
CA LEU A 347 3.76 1.78 -8.26
C LEU A 347 2.56 1.68 -7.32
N TYR A 348 2.79 2.05 -6.06
CA TYR A 348 1.71 2.28 -5.10
C TYR A 348 0.83 3.45 -5.54
N PRO A 349 -0.48 3.38 -5.24
CA PRO A 349 -1.39 4.49 -5.47
C PRO A 349 -0.89 5.78 -4.84
N ILE A 350 -1.09 6.88 -5.56
CA ILE A 350 -0.77 8.22 -5.09
C ILE A 350 -2.04 8.85 -4.53
N PHE A 351 -1.91 9.43 -3.34
CA PHE A 351 -2.98 10.21 -2.74
C PHE A 351 -2.51 11.65 -2.49
N ARG A 352 -3.28 12.64 -2.97
CA ARG A 352 -2.99 14.07 -2.78
C ARG A 352 -4.20 14.81 -2.23
N MET A 353 -3.97 15.70 -1.28
CA MET A 353 -4.99 16.57 -0.71
C MET A 353 -4.74 18.02 -1.12
N PHE A 354 -5.82 18.75 -1.37
CA PHE A 354 -5.78 20.15 -1.82
C PHE A 354 -6.74 21.02 -1.02
N ASP A 355 -6.41 22.29 -0.82
CA ASP A 355 -7.26 23.22 -0.06
C ASP A 355 -8.55 23.61 -0.80
N SER A 356 -8.56 23.49 -2.12
CA SER A 356 -9.71 23.86 -2.96
C SER A 356 -9.83 22.97 -4.19
N LYS A 357 -11.06 22.86 -4.68
CA LYS A 357 -11.37 22.18 -5.94
C LYS A 357 -10.58 22.72 -7.13
N ASN A 358 -10.31 24.03 -7.17
CA ASN A 358 -9.51 24.64 -8.24
C ASN A 358 -8.06 24.13 -8.23
N LYS A 359 -7.44 24.02 -7.05
CA LYS A 359 -6.09 23.45 -6.91
C LYS A 359 -6.07 21.97 -7.30
N GLU A 360 -7.05 21.20 -6.85
CA GLU A 360 -7.21 19.78 -7.24
C GLU A 360 -7.34 19.64 -8.76
N ALA A 361 -8.23 20.44 -9.37
CA ALA A 361 -8.45 20.41 -10.81
C ALA A 361 -7.19 20.78 -11.61
N ASN A 362 -6.48 21.84 -11.21
CA ASN A 362 -5.22 22.24 -11.86
C ASN A 362 -4.14 21.15 -11.76
N TYR A 363 -4.05 20.48 -10.61
CA TYR A 363 -3.14 19.35 -10.45
C TYR A 363 -3.52 18.20 -11.39
N VAL A 364 -4.79 17.79 -11.40
CA VAL A 364 -5.25 16.67 -12.20
C VAL A 364 -5.16 16.96 -13.71
N THR A 365 -5.46 18.18 -14.17
CA THR A 365 -5.29 18.55 -15.59
C THR A 365 -3.81 18.56 -15.98
N GLY A 366 -2.93 19.09 -15.12
CA GLY A 366 -1.48 19.01 -15.30
C GLY A 366 -0.96 17.57 -15.33
N LEU A 367 -1.45 16.73 -14.43
CA LEU A 367 -1.14 15.30 -14.37
C LEU A 367 -1.54 14.58 -15.65
N ILE A 368 -2.73 14.85 -16.20
CA ILE A 368 -3.18 14.28 -17.47
C ILE A 368 -2.23 14.68 -18.61
N CYS A 369 -1.79 15.94 -18.65
CA CYS A 369 -0.79 16.41 -19.63
C CYS A 369 0.58 15.75 -19.45
N GLN A 370 0.98 15.40 -18.23
CA GLN A 370 2.20 14.64 -17.99
C GLN A 370 2.04 13.19 -18.43
N LEU A 371 0.91 12.56 -18.10
CA LEU A 371 0.59 11.18 -18.45
C LEU A 371 0.42 10.98 -19.96
N SER A 372 -0.06 12.00 -20.69
CA SER A 372 -0.22 11.93 -22.14
C SER A 372 1.10 11.73 -22.90
N LYS A 373 2.25 11.86 -22.24
CA LYS A 373 3.57 11.50 -22.79
C LYS A 373 3.76 9.99 -22.93
N ASN A 374 3.12 9.19 -22.06
CA ASN A 374 3.30 7.74 -21.97
C ASN A 374 2.00 6.96 -22.22
N TYR A 375 0.84 7.62 -22.15
CA TYR A 375 -0.48 7.02 -22.29
C TYR A 375 -1.33 7.79 -23.31
N ASN A 376 -2.18 7.08 -24.03
CA ASN A 376 -3.20 7.72 -24.86
C ASN A 376 -4.31 8.29 -23.96
N TYR A 377 -5.03 9.32 -24.40
CA TYR A 377 -6.14 9.88 -23.61
C TYR A 377 -7.24 8.85 -23.36
N GLY A 378 -7.49 7.95 -24.31
CA GLY A 378 -8.44 6.84 -24.16
C GLY A 378 -8.04 5.80 -23.09
N ASP A 379 -6.77 5.77 -22.68
CA ASP A 379 -6.27 4.90 -21.61
C ASP A 379 -6.52 5.46 -20.20
N ILE A 380 -6.98 6.72 -20.10
CA ILE A 380 -7.16 7.46 -18.84
C ILE A 380 -8.65 7.62 -18.52
N ALA A 381 -9.03 7.26 -17.30
CA ALA A 381 -10.35 7.53 -16.74
C ALA A 381 -10.29 8.41 -15.50
N ILE A 382 -11.20 9.39 -15.44
CA ILE A 382 -11.48 10.19 -14.25
C ILE A 382 -12.79 9.70 -13.66
N ILE A 383 -12.78 9.35 -12.38
CA ILE A 383 -13.99 8.91 -11.67
C ILE A 383 -14.28 9.73 -10.43
N ALA A 384 -15.57 9.98 -10.19
CA ALA A 384 -16.05 10.62 -8.98
C ALA A 384 -17.28 9.91 -8.41
N ARG A 385 -17.68 10.26 -7.18
CA ARG A 385 -18.83 9.64 -6.52
C ARG A 385 -20.16 10.11 -7.09
N THR A 386 -20.28 11.38 -7.49
CA THR A 386 -21.54 11.98 -7.97
C THR A 386 -21.43 12.54 -9.38
N ASN A 387 -22.58 12.63 -10.06
CA ASN A 387 -22.66 13.27 -11.38
C ASN A 387 -22.36 14.78 -11.32
N GLU A 388 -22.64 15.42 -10.19
CA GLU A 388 -22.34 16.84 -9.97
C GLU A 388 -20.83 17.08 -10.01
N GLN A 389 -20.05 16.26 -9.29
CA GLN A 389 -18.58 16.34 -9.30
C GLN A 389 -18.03 16.19 -10.74
N ILE A 390 -18.56 15.24 -11.52
CA ILE A 390 -18.12 15.03 -12.90
C ILE A 390 -18.44 16.21 -13.81
N ARG A 391 -19.65 16.78 -13.69
CA ARG A 391 -20.07 17.95 -14.48
C ARG A 391 -19.29 19.21 -14.12
N GLU A 392 -19.01 19.39 -12.83
CA GLU A 392 -18.15 20.48 -12.36
C GLU A 392 -16.73 20.26 -12.92
N PHE A 393 -16.19 19.05 -12.79
CA PHE A 393 -14.83 18.74 -13.22
C PHE A 393 -14.63 18.88 -14.74
N SER A 394 -15.64 18.56 -15.55
CA SER A 394 -15.57 18.69 -17.00
C SER A 394 -15.31 20.13 -17.47
N THR A 395 -15.76 21.13 -16.71
CA THR A 395 -15.49 22.55 -17.04
C THR A 395 -14.00 22.90 -16.96
N TYR A 396 -13.24 22.25 -16.07
CA TYR A 396 -11.78 22.43 -15.98
C TYR A 396 -11.02 21.71 -17.10
N LEU A 397 -11.55 20.56 -17.56
CA LEU A 397 -11.00 19.88 -18.75
C LEU A 397 -11.21 20.73 -20.01
N GLU A 398 -12.38 21.35 -20.15
CA GLU A 398 -12.70 22.27 -21.24
C GLU A 398 -11.78 23.49 -21.24
N SER A 399 -11.60 24.16 -20.09
CA SER A 399 -10.73 25.32 -19.98
C SER A 399 -9.26 24.98 -20.27
N SER A 400 -8.84 23.75 -19.93
CA SER A 400 -7.50 23.22 -20.22
C SER A 400 -7.37 22.63 -21.62
N LYS A 401 -8.43 22.68 -22.45
CA LYS A 401 -8.49 22.12 -23.82
C LYS A 401 -8.14 20.63 -23.90
N LEU A 402 -8.43 19.86 -22.84
CA LEU A 402 -8.18 18.42 -22.80
C LEU A 402 -9.36 17.66 -23.45
N PRO A 403 -9.09 16.71 -24.36
CA PRO A 403 -10.16 15.95 -25.01
C PRO A 403 -10.79 14.96 -24.02
N TYR A 404 -12.09 15.09 -23.77
CA TYR A 404 -12.82 14.23 -22.83
C TYR A 404 -14.16 13.74 -23.38
N LYS A 405 -14.69 12.65 -22.80
CA LYS A 405 -16.03 12.13 -23.05
C LYS A 405 -16.71 11.78 -21.73
N LEU A 406 -17.85 12.43 -21.46
CA LEU A 406 -18.70 12.10 -20.32
C LEU A 406 -19.46 10.81 -20.63
N MET A 407 -19.34 9.83 -19.74
CA MET A 407 -20.01 8.54 -19.86
C MET A 407 -20.94 8.30 -18.68
N THR A 408 -22.12 7.79 -18.98
CA THR A 408 -23.10 7.32 -18.00
C THR A 408 -23.18 5.80 -18.00
N THR A 409 -23.84 5.22 -16.99
CA THR A 409 -24.12 3.77 -16.92
C THR A 409 -24.93 3.24 -18.10
N GLN A 410 -25.60 4.10 -18.85
CA GLN A 410 -26.43 3.72 -19.99
C GLN A 410 -25.67 3.78 -21.33
N ASP A 411 -24.53 4.47 -21.36
CA ASP A 411 -23.74 4.62 -22.57
C ASP A 411 -22.95 3.34 -22.85
N GLY A 412 -23.02 2.88 -24.10
CA GLY A 412 -22.14 1.82 -24.58
C GLY A 412 -20.69 2.32 -24.55
N TYR A 413 -19.75 1.47 -24.11
CA TYR A 413 -18.34 1.77 -24.29
C TYR A 413 -17.98 1.55 -25.77
N GLU A 414 -17.50 2.60 -26.42
CA GLU A 414 -16.99 2.57 -27.80
C GLU A 414 -15.47 2.49 -27.75
N PHE A 415 -14.92 1.35 -28.17
CA PHE A 415 -13.47 1.13 -28.24
C PHE A 415 -12.88 1.98 -29.37
N GLY A 416 -11.81 2.75 -29.07
CA GLY A 416 -11.04 3.50 -30.06
C GLY A 416 -11.20 5.03 -30.04
N ASP A 417 -12.08 5.59 -29.20
CA ASP A 417 -12.20 7.04 -29.00
C ASP A 417 -11.08 7.54 -28.06
N ASP A 418 -10.06 8.20 -28.60
CA ASP A 418 -8.89 8.70 -27.87
C ASP A 418 -9.20 10.00 -27.10
N LYS A 419 -10.03 9.86 -26.07
CA LYS A 419 -10.46 10.94 -25.17
C LYS A 419 -10.52 10.43 -23.75
N VAL A 420 -10.14 11.27 -22.79
CA VAL A 420 -10.24 10.96 -21.36
C VAL A 420 -11.69 10.64 -21.02
N LYS A 421 -11.94 9.48 -20.41
CA LYS A 421 -13.30 9.10 -20.02
C LYS A 421 -13.61 9.64 -18.63
N ILE A 422 -14.71 10.37 -18.49
CA ILE A 422 -15.17 10.86 -17.18
C ILE A 422 -16.51 10.23 -16.83
N LEU A 423 -16.57 9.56 -15.67
CA LEU A 423 -17.71 8.73 -15.29
C LEU A 423 -17.82 8.53 -13.78
N THR A 424 -18.97 8.06 -13.30
CA THR A 424 -19.13 7.79 -11.85
C THR A 424 -18.45 6.50 -11.43
N MET A 425 -18.13 6.37 -10.14
CA MET A 425 -17.67 5.11 -9.56
C MET A 425 -18.63 3.92 -9.80
N HIS A 426 -19.93 4.17 -9.99
CA HIS A 426 -20.88 3.12 -10.36
C HIS A 426 -20.76 2.75 -11.85
N ALA A 427 -20.58 3.74 -12.72
CA ALA A 427 -20.48 3.54 -14.16
C ALA A 427 -19.20 2.82 -14.60
N ILE A 428 -18.11 2.96 -13.84
CA ILE A 428 -16.84 2.29 -14.18
C ILE A 428 -16.90 0.77 -13.95
N LYS A 429 -17.92 0.25 -13.24
CA LYS A 429 -18.05 -1.19 -13.01
C LYS A 429 -18.18 -1.95 -14.33
N GLY A 430 -17.28 -2.91 -14.53
CA GLY A 430 -17.16 -3.69 -15.76
C GLY A 430 -16.23 -3.09 -16.82
N LEU A 431 -15.68 -1.90 -16.58
CA LEU A 431 -14.68 -1.25 -17.44
C LEU A 431 -13.29 -1.33 -16.79
N GLU A 432 -12.26 -1.00 -17.56
CA GLU A 432 -10.85 -1.06 -17.14
C GLU A 432 -10.04 -0.01 -17.89
N PHE A 433 -9.07 0.60 -17.22
CA PHE A 433 -8.22 1.65 -17.79
C PHE A 433 -6.78 1.46 -17.32
N LYS A 434 -5.79 1.89 -18.12
CA LYS A 434 -4.38 1.86 -17.67
C LYS A 434 -4.19 2.80 -16.49
N VAL A 435 -4.79 3.99 -16.59
CA VAL A 435 -4.76 4.99 -15.54
C VAL A 435 -6.18 5.29 -15.06
N VAL A 436 -6.37 5.26 -13.74
CA VAL A 436 -7.60 5.77 -13.09
C VAL A 436 -7.23 6.89 -12.13
N ILE A 437 -7.95 8.00 -12.24
CA ILE A 437 -7.86 9.16 -11.35
C ILE A 437 -9.19 9.28 -10.61
N ILE A 438 -9.18 9.05 -9.31
CA ILE A 438 -10.36 9.16 -8.45
C ILE A 438 -10.34 10.55 -7.79
N ILE A 439 -11.26 11.43 -8.18
CA ILE A 439 -11.31 12.81 -7.70
C ILE A 439 -12.33 13.02 -6.58
N GLY A 440 -12.13 14.08 -5.80
CA GLY A 440 -13.09 14.53 -4.79
C GLY A 440 -13.38 13.48 -3.72
N LEU A 441 -12.37 12.72 -3.29
CA LEU A 441 -12.46 11.74 -2.20
C LEU A 441 -12.50 12.39 -0.81
N ASN A 442 -13.42 13.32 -0.63
CA ASN A 442 -13.59 14.07 0.60
C ASN A 442 -14.74 13.51 1.47
N SER A 443 -14.75 13.90 2.74
CA SER A 443 -15.73 13.47 3.76
C SER A 443 -17.19 13.87 3.49
N LYS A 444 -17.44 14.74 2.49
CA LYS A 444 -18.79 15.12 2.04
C LYS A 444 -19.25 14.24 0.87
N ALA A 445 -18.32 13.79 0.04
CA ALA A 445 -18.61 12.98 -1.13
C ALA A 445 -18.73 11.49 -0.79
N ILE A 446 -17.79 10.94 0.00
CA ILE A 446 -17.75 9.50 0.28
C ILE A 446 -17.31 9.23 1.74
N PRO A 447 -18.05 8.42 2.53
CA PRO A 447 -19.39 7.92 2.23
C PRO A 447 -20.40 9.08 2.11
N LEU A 448 -21.29 9.01 1.14
CA LEU A 448 -22.28 10.06 0.92
C LEU A 448 -23.24 10.15 2.12
N LYS A 449 -23.15 11.22 2.92
CA LYS A 449 -23.99 11.38 4.12
C LYS A 449 -25.47 11.50 3.73
N ASN A 450 -26.22 10.41 3.86
CA ASN A 450 -27.68 10.44 3.79
C ASN A 450 -28.24 10.49 5.22
N MET A 451 -29.05 11.52 5.52
CA MET A 451 -29.70 11.70 6.83
C MET A 451 -30.70 10.58 7.21
N SER A 452 -30.98 9.62 6.32
CA SER A 452 -32.07 8.64 6.43
C SER A 452 -31.62 7.18 6.56
N VAL A 453 -30.34 6.92 6.83
CA VAL A 453 -29.81 5.54 6.87
C VAL A 453 -29.32 5.19 8.28
N GLU A 454 -30.14 4.44 9.01
CA GLU A 454 -29.89 4.03 10.40
C GLU A 454 -28.80 2.95 10.54
N ASP A 455 -28.51 2.17 9.49
CA ASP A 455 -27.42 1.18 9.52
C ASP A 455 -26.18 1.76 8.83
N VAL A 456 -25.51 2.62 9.59
CA VAL A 456 -24.28 3.31 9.20
C VAL A 456 -23.23 2.29 8.75
N ASP A 457 -23.09 1.17 9.46
CA ASP A 457 -22.10 0.13 9.15
C ASP A 457 -22.37 -0.51 7.77
N PHE A 458 -23.61 -0.90 7.49
CA PHE A 458 -23.96 -1.50 6.18
C PHE A 458 -23.83 -0.50 5.03
N PHE A 459 -24.25 0.75 5.24
CA PHE A 459 -24.11 1.80 4.23
C PHE A 459 -22.64 2.08 3.93
N GLU A 460 -21.82 2.18 4.98
CA GLU A 460 -20.39 2.38 4.86
C GLU A 460 -19.71 1.19 4.20
N SER A 461 -20.11 -0.04 4.52
CA SER A 461 -19.63 -1.25 3.84
C SER A 461 -19.85 -1.16 2.33
N ARG A 462 -21.02 -0.68 1.91
CA ARG A 462 -21.35 -0.48 0.48
C ARG A 462 -20.52 0.62 -0.17
N GLU A 463 -20.38 1.77 0.47
CA GLU A 463 -19.55 2.87 -0.06
C GLU A 463 -18.05 2.49 -0.07
N ARG A 464 -17.60 1.65 0.87
CA ARG A 464 -16.26 1.06 0.90
C ARG A 464 -16.04 0.11 -0.28
N LYS A 465 -17.00 -0.78 -0.57
CA LYS A 465 -16.98 -1.62 -1.79
C LYS A 465 -16.97 -0.79 -3.06
N LEU A 466 -17.69 0.34 -3.08
CA LEU A 466 -17.70 1.25 -4.23
C LEU A 466 -16.31 1.87 -4.49
N LEU A 467 -15.62 2.32 -3.44
CA LEU A 467 -14.24 2.81 -3.56
C LEU A 467 -13.28 1.69 -4.00
N TYR A 468 -13.38 0.50 -3.39
CA TYR A 468 -12.63 -0.69 -3.81
C TYR A 468 -12.81 -1.02 -5.29
N VAL A 469 -14.06 -1.00 -5.76
CA VAL A 469 -14.38 -1.17 -7.18
C VAL A 469 -13.69 -0.10 -8.00
N GLY A 470 -13.75 1.19 -7.62
CA GLY A 470 -13.05 2.26 -8.35
C GLY A 470 -11.53 2.06 -8.44
N MET A 471 -10.89 1.71 -7.32
CA MET A 471 -9.43 1.49 -7.24
C MET A 471 -8.97 0.33 -8.14
N THR A 472 -9.71 -0.77 -8.15
CA THR A 472 -9.36 -2.00 -8.89
C THR A 472 -9.65 -1.95 -10.39
N ARG A 473 -10.08 -0.78 -10.91
CA ARG A 473 -10.27 -0.53 -12.36
C ARG A 473 -9.00 -0.02 -13.01
N ALA A 474 -8.04 0.45 -12.22
CA ALA A 474 -6.70 0.76 -12.66
C ALA A 474 -5.94 -0.54 -12.95
N THR A 475 -5.29 -0.60 -14.11
CA THR A 475 -4.43 -1.72 -14.48
C THR A 475 -2.94 -1.41 -14.30
N GLU A 476 -2.54 -0.12 -14.28
CA GLU A 476 -1.14 0.31 -14.15
C GLU A 476 -0.92 1.42 -13.13
N ARG A 477 -1.70 2.52 -13.19
CA ARG A 477 -1.56 3.68 -12.29
C ARG A 477 -2.89 4.07 -11.66
N LEU A 478 -2.85 4.38 -10.35
CA LEU A 478 -3.99 4.86 -9.59
C LEU A 478 -3.61 6.17 -8.88
N TYR A 479 -4.34 7.24 -9.19
CA TYR A 479 -4.25 8.51 -8.49
C TYR A 479 -5.56 8.75 -7.77
N MET A 480 -5.46 9.28 -6.56
CA MET A 480 -6.59 9.57 -5.70
C MET A 480 -6.41 10.98 -5.16
N THR A 481 -7.41 11.84 -5.34
CA THR A 481 -7.33 13.23 -4.92
C THR A 481 -8.54 13.62 -4.09
N CYS A 482 -8.36 14.60 -3.22
CA CYS A 482 -9.48 15.24 -2.55
C CYS A 482 -9.24 16.72 -2.32
N ASP A 483 -10.33 17.49 -2.32
CA ASP A 483 -10.39 18.84 -1.80
C ASP A 483 -10.89 18.84 -0.33
N GLY A 484 -10.24 19.63 0.52
CA GLY A 484 -10.59 19.77 1.93
C GLY A 484 -10.38 18.49 2.74
N ASN A 485 -11.32 18.19 3.64
CA ASN A 485 -11.19 17.06 4.57
C ASN A 485 -11.33 15.71 3.85
N PRO A 486 -10.32 14.82 3.92
CA PRO A 486 -10.34 13.56 3.20
C PRO A 486 -11.45 12.64 3.72
N SER A 487 -11.89 11.72 2.86
CA SER A 487 -12.77 10.63 3.27
C SER A 487 -12.12 9.81 4.36
N LYS A 488 -12.92 9.35 5.32
CA LYS A 488 -12.46 8.42 6.35
C LYS A 488 -11.90 7.12 5.78
N PHE A 489 -12.36 6.71 4.59
CA PHE A 489 -11.86 5.51 3.91
C PHE A 489 -10.40 5.65 3.48
N ILE A 490 -9.87 6.86 3.31
CA ILE A 490 -8.44 7.07 3.05
C ILE A 490 -7.61 6.64 4.26
N ALA A 491 -8.08 6.92 5.48
CA ALA A 491 -7.40 6.51 6.71
C ALA A 491 -7.51 4.99 6.98
N ASP A 492 -8.49 4.32 6.37
CA ASP A 492 -8.64 2.87 6.47
C ASP A 492 -7.68 2.11 5.54
N ILE A 493 -7.21 2.74 4.46
CA ILE A 493 -6.15 2.19 3.62
C ILE A 493 -4.84 2.23 4.42
N ASN A 494 -4.10 1.13 4.41
CA ASN A 494 -2.82 1.09 5.10
C ASN A 494 -1.87 2.12 4.46
N SER A 495 -1.36 3.05 5.26
CA SER A 495 -0.53 4.17 4.79
C SER A 495 0.74 3.74 4.08
N ARG A 496 1.27 2.54 4.37
CA ARG A 496 2.42 1.97 3.64
C ARG A 496 2.15 1.73 2.16
N PHE A 497 0.88 1.65 1.78
CA PHE A 497 0.43 1.43 0.41
C PHE A 497 0.01 2.72 -0.30
N LEU A 498 0.15 3.89 0.34
CA LEU A 498 -0.17 5.19 -0.26
C LEU A 498 1.07 6.08 -0.31
N LYS A 499 1.47 6.48 -1.51
CA LYS A 499 2.58 7.41 -1.74
C LYS A 499 2.10 8.85 -1.85
N TYR A 500 2.96 9.79 -1.47
CA TYR A 500 2.73 11.21 -1.68
C TYR A 500 2.90 11.59 -3.16
N ASP A 501 3.98 11.12 -3.80
CA ASP A 501 4.27 11.36 -5.22
C ASP A 501 4.97 10.13 -5.84
N GLU A 502 5.14 10.11 -7.17
CA GLU A 502 5.83 9.02 -7.88
C GLU A 502 7.31 8.95 -7.53
N ASN A 503 7.95 10.13 -7.53
CA ASN A 503 9.39 10.26 -7.47
C ASN A 503 9.94 10.36 -6.05
N THR A 504 9.07 10.26 -5.04
CA THR A 504 9.47 10.27 -3.64
C THR A 504 9.21 8.92 -2.97
N LEU A 505 10.09 8.58 -2.04
CA LEU A 505 9.92 7.45 -1.14
C LEU A 505 8.97 7.79 0.01
N ILE A 506 8.87 9.07 0.42
CA ILE A 506 8.05 9.46 1.56
C ILE A 506 6.57 9.13 1.33
N ARG A 507 5.97 8.49 2.34
CA ARG A 507 4.54 8.13 2.31
C ARG A 507 3.68 9.32 2.68
N ASN A 508 2.38 9.25 2.48
CA ASN A 508 1.47 10.29 2.99
C ASN A 508 1.46 10.33 4.52
N PHE A 509 1.09 11.48 5.11
CA PHE A 509 0.92 11.61 6.56
C PHE A 509 -0.10 10.60 7.10
N TYR A 510 0.26 9.91 8.18
CA TYR A 510 -0.61 9.05 8.98
C TYR A 510 -0.39 9.30 10.46
N ASN A 511 -1.44 9.07 11.26
CA ASN A 511 -1.32 9.18 12.71
C ASN A 511 -0.59 7.96 13.25
N LEU A 512 0.54 8.20 13.91
CA LEU A 512 1.25 7.19 14.69
C LEU A 512 0.59 7.06 16.08
N PRO A 513 0.42 5.82 16.59
CA PRO A 513 0.12 5.61 18.00
C PRO A 513 1.21 6.21 18.89
N ILE A 514 0.83 6.79 20.04
CA ILE A 514 1.77 7.47 20.96
C ILE A 514 2.82 6.49 21.51
N GLU A 515 2.51 5.20 21.53
CA GLU A 515 3.43 4.13 21.91
C GLU A 515 4.67 4.11 20.99
N GLN A 516 4.49 4.45 19.71
CA GLN A 516 5.52 4.45 18.68
C GLN A 516 6.33 5.76 18.62
N TYR A 517 5.98 6.77 19.42
CA TYR A 517 6.74 8.02 19.44
C TYR A 517 8.15 7.79 19.97
N VAL A 518 9.11 8.51 19.40
CA VAL A 518 10.52 8.51 19.84
C VAL A 518 10.88 9.85 20.47
N PHE A 519 11.95 9.87 21.27
CA PHE A 519 12.40 11.05 22.01
C PHE A 519 11.36 11.63 22.99
N LYS A 520 10.49 10.79 23.56
CA LYS A 520 9.36 11.20 24.44
C LYS A 520 9.80 12.09 25.61
N ASP A 521 11.02 11.89 26.09
CA ASP A 521 11.69 12.66 27.15
C ASP A 521 11.99 14.12 26.77
N LYS A 522 12.05 14.42 25.46
CA LYS A 522 12.33 15.77 24.92
C LYS A 522 11.06 16.51 24.47
N LEU A 523 9.89 15.88 24.54
CA LEU A 523 8.64 16.44 23.99
C LEU A 523 7.91 17.29 25.03
N LYS A 524 7.54 18.52 24.65
CA LYS A 524 6.76 19.43 25.51
C LYS A 524 5.27 19.05 25.58
N ASP A 525 4.68 18.72 24.43
CA ASP A 525 3.28 18.32 24.29
C ASP A 525 3.12 17.21 23.26
N LEU A 526 2.92 15.99 23.77
CA LEU A 526 2.72 14.76 22.99
C LEU A 526 1.46 14.79 22.11
N TYR A 527 0.47 15.62 22.45
CA TYR A 527 -0.83 15.65 21.78
C TYR A 527 -0.95 16.75 20.73
N SER A 528 0.04 17.64 20.64
CA SER A 528 0.01 18.76 19.71
C SER A 528 -0.07 18.29 18.25
N ALA A 529 -0.78 19.04 17.41
CA ALA A 529 -0.95 18.70 16.00
C ALA A 529 0.36 18.78 15.20
N GLU A 530 1.31 19.60 15.66
CA GLU A 530 2.65 19.72 15.07
C GLU A 530 3.53 18.53 15.44
N GLU A 531 3.48 18.09 16.70
CA GLU A 531 4.24 16.90 17.15
C GLU A 531 3.81 15.64 16.41
N LYS A 532 2.53 15.50 16.06
CA LYS A 532 2.06 14.40 15.20
C LYS A 532 2.77 14.38 13.85
N VAL A 533 2.95 15.54 13.22
CA VAL A 533 3.67 15.67 11.94
C VAL A 533 5.15 15.36 12.15
N ARG A 534 5.76 15.90 13.21
CA ARG A 534 7.16 15.66 13.58
C ARG A 534 7.47 14.17 13.75
N GLN A 535 6.65 13.46 14.52
CA GLN A 535 6.83 12.02 14.76
C GLN A 535 6.63 11.20 13.48
N TRP A 536 5.68 11.58 12.62
CA TRP A 536 5.53 10.95 11.31
C TRP A 536 6.79 11.11 10.45
N VAL A 537 7.38 12.32 10.36
CA VAL A 537 8.61 12.53 9.60
C VAL A 537 9.78 11.72 10.16
N ILE A 538 9.95 11.68 11.49
CA ILE A 538 11.01 10.87 12.13
C ILE A 538 10.82 9.38 11.81
N HIS A 539 9.58 8.90 11.84
CA HIS A 539 9.28 7.53 11.48
C HIS A 539 9.56 7.23 10.00
N GLU A 540 9.27 8.17 9.08
CA GLU A 540 9.68 8.01 7.67
C GLU A 540 11.21 8.02 7.50
N LEU A 541 11.94 8.88 8.20
CA LEU A 541 13.41 8.87 8.18
C LEU A 541 13.98 7.51 8.59
N LYS A 542 13.42 6.88 9.63
CA LYS A 542 13.84 5.57 10.13
C LYS A 542 13.38 4.41 9.25
N GLU A 543 12.11 4.36 8.89
CA GLU A 543 11.52 3.21 8.21
C GLU A 543 11.66 3.25 6.69
N THR A 544 11.58 4.44 6.10
CA THR A 544 11.62 4.63 4.65
C THR A 544 13.04 4.94 4.18
N TYR A 545 13.69 5.93 4.81
CA TYR A 545 15.04 6.37 4.44
C TYR A 545 16.17 5.69 5.23
N LYS A 546 15.83 4.82 6.18
CA LYS A 546 16.77 3.97 6.94
C LYS A 546 17.81 4.71 7.78
N TYR A 547 17.58 5.98 8.12
CA TYR A 547 18.46 6.72 9.03
C TYR A 547 18.33 6.19 10.48
N PRO A 548 19.44 5.79 11.12
CA PRO A 548 19.45 5.40 12.53
C PRO A 548 19.01 6.54 13.46
N GLU A 549 18.32 6.18 14.56
CA GLU A 549 17.81 7.15 15.54
C GLU A 549 18.91 8.01 16.18
N ASN A 550 20.10 7.46 16.38
CA ASN A 550 21.23 8.18 16.97
C ASN A 550 21.79 9.29 16.06
N LEU A 551 21.41 9.34 14.78
CA LEU A 551 21.76 10.42 13.85
C LEU A 551 20.71 11.53 13.79
N ILE A 552 19.56 11.36 14.45
CA ILE A 552 18.44 12.30 14.41
C ILE A 552 18.44 13.12 15.69
N ASP A 553 18.48 14.44 15.53
CA ASP A 553 18.43 15.42 16.62
C ASP A 553 17.16 16.26 16.51
N LEU A 554 16.53 16.56 17.64
CA LEU A 554 15.37 17.46 17.73
C LEU A 554 15.82 18.84 18.22
N GLU A 555 15.16 19.89 17.73
CA GLU A 555 15.44 21.28 18.10
C GLU A 555 16.95 21.60 17.96
N TYR A 556 17.50 21.28 16.78
CA TYR A 556 18.93 21.42 16.51
C TYR A 556 19.32 22.89 16.41
N GLN A 557 20.29 23.31 17.22
CA GLN A 557 20.69 24.70 17.30
C GLN A 557 21.46 25.14 16.05
N VAL A 558 21.03 26.25 15.43
CA VAL A 558 21.72 26.87 14.30
C VAL A 558 22.02 28.34 14.62
N ASN A 559 23.28 28.74 14.44
CA ASN A 559 23.73 30.11 14.68
C ASN A 559 23.57 30.92 13.39
N SER A 560 22.52 31.74 13.31
CA SER A 560 22.30 32.67 12.20
C SER A 560 22.63 34.09 12.64
N PHE A 561 23.83 34.55 12.29
CA PHE A 561 24.38 35.85 12.68
C PHE A 561 24.35 36.08 14.20
N SER A 562 23.49 36.98 14.68
CA SER A 562 23.34 37.41 16.08
C SER A 562 22.17 36.75 16.82
N LYS A 563 21.44 35.81 16.19
CA LYS A 563 20.33 35.09 16.80
C LYS A 563 20.55 33.58 16.73
N ILE A 564 20.23 32.92 17.83
CA ILE A 564 20.18 31.45 17.91
C ILE A 564 18.81 31.02 17.39
N GLY A 565 18.80 30.19 16.33
CA GLY A 565 17.62 29.50 15.82
C GLY A 565 17.65 28.02 16.18
N PHE A 566 16.50 27.36 16.07
CA PHE A 566 16.36 25.92 16.28
C PHE A 566 15.64 25.33 15.08
N VAL A 567 16.25 24.32 14.47
CA VAL A 567 15.65 23.51 13.41
C VAL A 567 14.86 22.39 14.07
N ASP A 568 13.62 22.14 13.64
CA ASP A 568 12.76 21.14 14.27
C ASP A 568 13.40 19.73 14.31
N ILE A 569 13.96 19.28 13.19
CA ILE A 569 14.72 18.02 13.11
C ILE A 569 15.99 18.25 12.28
N ALA A 570 17.13 17.75 12.78
CA ALA A 570 18.36 17.63 11.99
C ALA A 570 18.78 16.16 11.90
N VAL A 571 19.14 15.72 10.70
CA VAL A 571 19.84 14.44 10.48
C VAL A 571 21.32 14.73 10.28
N SER A 572 22.15 14.14 11.12
CA SER A 572 23.61 14.25 11.07
C SER A 572 24.25 13.06 10.38
N ILE A 573 25.40 13.26 9.76
CA ILE A 573 26.29 12.19 9.28
C ILE A 573 27.69 12.38 9.85
N PHE A 574 28.52 11.34 9.77
CA PHE A 574 29.91 11.41 10.15
C PHE A 574 30.81 11.56 8.92
N ASN A 575 31.76 12.49 9.00
CA ASN A 575 32.85 12.61 8.04
C ASN A 575 34.16 12.72 8.83
N LYS A 576 35.08 11.76 8.63
CA LYS A 576 36.31 11.63 9.43
C LYS A 576 36.04 11.72 10.94
N ASN A 577 35.02 10.99 11.41
CA ASN A 577 34.54 10.95 12.80
C ASN A 577 33.98 12.26 13.38
N ASN A 578 33.87 13.34 12.58
CA ASN A 578 33.13 14.53 12.98
C ASN A 578 31.65 14.40 12.60
N ARG A 579 30.76 14.58 13.58
CA ARG A 579 29.31 14.61 13.37
C ARG A 579 28.90 15.96 12.81
N LEU A 580 28.30 15.97 11.62
CA LEU A 580 27.94 17.17 10.88
C LEU A 580 26.47 17.10 10.46
N PRO A 581 25.71 18.21 10.53
CA PRO A 581 24.34 18.24 10.03
C PRO A 581 24.32 18.09 8.51
N TYR A 582 23.44 17.22 8.02
CA TYR A 582 23.33 16.84 6.61
C TYR A 582 21.96 17.16 6.02
N ILE A 583 20.89 16.95 6.80
CA ILE A 583 19.51 17.27 6.41
C ILE A 583 18.89 18.12 7.50
N PHE A 584 18.30 19.25 7.12
CA PHE A 584 17.44 20.04 7.99
C PHE A 584 15.98 19.85 7.61
N ILE A 585 15.12 19.76 8.61
CA ILE A 585 13.69 19.59 8.40
C ILE A 585 12.95 20.58 9.29
N GLU A 586 12.07 21.35 8.65
CA GLU A 586 11.14 22.27 9.30
C GLU A 586 9.71 21.75 9.16
N ILE A 587 8.97 21.84 10.25
CA ILE A 587 7.65 21.26 10.39
C ILE A 587 6.64 22.35 10.79
N LYS A 588 5.40 22.16 10.33
CA LYS A 588 4.25 22.89 10.84
C LYS A 588 3.13 21.92 11.20
N ARG A 589 2.22 22.40 12.06
CA ARG A 589 0.93 21.72 12.29
C ARG A 589 0.21 21.44 10.96
N LYS A 590 -0.57 20.36 10.96
CA LYS A 590 -1.21 19.86 9.75
C LYS A 590 -2.00 20.92 8.96
N GLY A 591 -1.65 21.12 7.69
CA GLY A 591 -2.37 22.01 6.77
C GLY A 591 -2.19 23.52 7.04
N ALA A 592 -1.11 23.91 7.72
CA ALA A 592 -0.81 25.32 7.98
C ALA A 592 -0.19 26.05 6.76
N GLY A 593 0.26 25.30 5.74
CA GLY A 593 1.00 25.82 4.61
C GLY A 593 2.49 26.01 4.89
N LEU A 594 3.28 26.08 3.81
CA LEU A 594 4.75 25.99 3.87
C LEU A 594 5.52 27.29 3.62
N THR A 595 4.88 28.40 3.24
CA THR A 595 5.59 29.59 2.75
C THR A 595 6.65 30.10 3.75
N ASN A 596 6.24 30.38 4.99
CA ASN A 596 7.16 30.87 6.02
C ASN A 596 8.17 29.79 6.47
N CYS A 597 7.73 28.53 6.48
CA CYS A 597 8.52 27.37 6.85
C CYS A 597 9.69 27.15 5.88
N LEU A 598 9.44 27.26 4.59
CA LEU A 598 10.45 27.12 3.54
C LEU A 598 11.47 28.27 3.56
N GLU A 599 11.04 29.51 3.79
CA GLU A 599 11.95 30.65 3.92
C GLU A 599 12.89 30.49 5.13
N GLN A 600 12.35 30.03 6.27
CA GLN A 600 13.11 29.74 7.47
C GLN A 600 14.14 28.62 7.23
N LEU A 601 13.72 27.52 6.60
CA LEU A 601 14.59 26.40 6.23
C LEU A 601 15.75 26.86 5.33
N LYS A 602 15.46 27.66 4.30
CA LYS A 602 16.48 28.21 3.39
C LYS A 602 17.50 29.06 4.13
N SER A 603 17.06 29.87 5.11
CA SER A 603 17.94 30.66 5.97
C SER A 603 18.87 29.78 6.81
N TYR A 604 18.33 28.71 7.42
CA TYR A 604 19.14 27.76 8.20
C TYR A 604 20.14 26.98 7.35
N MET A 605 19.75 26.50 6.18
CA MET A 605 20.67 25.83 5.26
C MET A 605 21.81 26.77 4.80
N SER A 606 21.50 28.04 4.52
CA SER A 606 22.50 29.02 4.07
C SER A 606 23.58 29.33 5.12
N THR A 607 23.29 29.09 6.41
CA THR A 607 24.24 29.28 7.52
C THR A 607 25.04 28.03 7.86
N SER A 608 24.63 26.86 7.36
CA SER A 608 25.29 25.58 7.62
C SER A 608 25.99 25.06 6.36
N ALA A 609 27.31 25.19 6.30
CA ALA A 609 28.10 24.80 5.13
C ALA A 609 28.00 23.30 4.76
N THR A 610 27.67 22.46 5.74
CA THR A 610 27.60 21.00 5.63
C THR A 610 26.21 20.46 5.34
N CYS A 611 25.16 21.26 5.54
CA CYS A 611 23.79 20.85 5.25
C CYS A 611 23.59 20.76 3.73
N MET A 612 23.20 19.58 3.25
CA MET A 612 23.08 19.29 1.82
C MET A 612 21.63 19.26 1.35
N TYR A 613 20.69 19.00 2.27
CA TYR A 613 19.28 18.82 1.94
C TYR A 613 18.37 19.48 2.98
N GLY A 614 17.21 19.93 2.52
CA GLY A 614 16.17 20.52 3.34
C GLY A 614 14.81 19.89 3.06
N ILE A 615 14.00 19.68 4.09
CA ILE A 615 12.59 19.30 3.96
C ILE A 615 11.72 20.31 4.71
N ALA A 616 10.72 20.89 4.04
CA ALA A 616 9.66 21.67 4.68
C ALA A 616 8.35 20.90 4.53
N THR A 617 7.65 20.61 5.63
CA THR A 617 6.37 19.91 5.58
C THR A 617 5.39 20.31 6.67
N ASP A 618 4.10 20.28 6.33
CA ASP A 618 2.98 20.41 7.25
C ASP A 618 2.13 19.14 7.24
N GLY A 619 2.69 17.99 6.83
CA GLY A 619 1.96 16.73 6.69
C GLY A 619 0.88 16.71 5.61
N VAL A 620 0.71 17.78 4.84
CA VAL A 620 -0.15 17.84 3.64
C VAL A 620 0.71 18.11 2.43
N ASP A 621 1.52 19.15 2.50
CA ASP A 621 2.51 19.50 1.50
C ASP A 621 3.92 19.14 1.99
N ILE A 622 4.77 18.78 1.03
CA ILE A 622 6.17 18.44 1.26
C ILE A 622 6.98 19.12 0.16
N ILE A 623 7.95 19.93 0.56
CA ILE A 623 8.92 20.54 -0.35
C ILE A 623 10.29 20.09 0.10
N MET A 624 11.02 19.45 -0.82
CA MET A 624 12.41 19.05 -0.61
C MET A 624 13.31 19.94 -1.44
N ILE A 625 14.43 20.38 -0.87
CA ILE A 625 15.41 21.24 -1.54
C ILE A 625 16.84 20.71 -1.35
N ASN A 626 17.70 20.99 -2.32
CA ASN A 626 19.14 20.72 -2.23
C ASN A 626 19.90 21.93 -1.61
N LYS A 627 21.22 21.80 -1.51
CA LYS A 627 22.13 22.85 -1.02
C LYS A 627 22.03 24.17 -1.83
N ASP A 628 21.72 24.06 -3.11
CA ASP A 628 21.55 25.21 -4.01
C ASP A 628 20.14 25.83 -3.91
N LEU A 629 19.32 25.35 -2.97
CA LEU A 629 17.94 25.78 -2.68
C LEU A 629 16.94 25.51 -3.82
N GLU A 630 17.31 24.61 -4.74
CA GLU A 630 16.46 24.13 -5.82
C GLU A 630 15.55 23.00 -5.32
N VAL A 631 14.31 22.98 -5.81
CA VAL A 631 13.35 21.92 -5.47
C VAL A 631 13.77 20.61 -6.12
N ILE A 632 13.85 19.56 -5.31
CA ILE A 632 14.19 18.21 -5.74
C ILE A 632 13.03 17.25 -5.45
N ASP A 633 13.03 16.11 -6.13
CA ASP A 633 11.99 15.09 -5.96
C ASP A 633 12.12 14.30 -4.65
N ASP A 634 13.36 14.02 -4.20
CA ASP A 634 13.60 13.23 -3.00
C ASP A 634 14.98 13.48 -2.34
N ILE A 635 15.10 13.10 -1.07
CA ILE A 635 16.37 13.08 -0.31
C ILE A 635 17.08 11.72 -0.42
N PRO A 636 18.41 11.66 -0.19
CA PRO A 636 19.14 10.40 -0.22
C PRO A 636 18.76 9.47 0.94
N VAL A 637 18.71 8.17 0.65
CA VAL A 637 18.59 7.09 1.65
C VAL A 637 19.91 6.96 2.42
N PHE A 638 19.82 6.55 3.68
CA PHE A 638 20.98 6.27 4.53
C PHE A 638 21.95 5.29 3.86
N ASN A 639 23.24 5.62 3.96
CA ASN A 639 24.34 4.77 3.54
C ASN A 639 25.25 4.49 4.76
N PRO A 640 25.71 3.25 5.00
CA PRO A 640 26.66 2.94 6.06
C PRO A 640 27.91 3.83 6.09
N SER A 641 28.35 4.40 4.96
CA SER A 641 29.46 5.37 4.90
C SER A 641 29.19 6.68 5.65
N MET A 642 27.94 6.92 6.07
CA MET A 642 27.52 8.07 6.89
C MET A 642 27.75 7.84 8.39
N LEU A 643 28.16 6.64 8.81
CA LEU A 643 28.56 6.32 10.18
C LEU A 643 30.05 6.61 10.40
N PRO A 644 30.53 6.67 11.66
CA PRO A 644 31.95 6.81 11.96
C PRO A 644 32.77 5.71 11.27
N SER A 645 34.00 6.03 10.85
CA SER A 645 34.92 5.05 10.28
C SER A 645 35.27 4.01 11.35
N SER A 646 35.13 2.71 11.04
CA SER A 646 35.57 1.62 11.92
C SER A 646 37.09 1.40 11.90
N LEU A 647 37.81 2.08 10.99
CA LEU A 647 39.25 1.88 10.80
C LEU A 647 40.09 2.82 11.68
N GLU A 648 41.00 2.22 12.46
CA GLU A 648 42.05 2.87 13.25
C GLU A 648 43.39 2.82 12.50
N GLU A 649 44.16 3.91 12.50
CA GLU A 649 45.47 3.99 11.83
C GLU A 649 46.62 3.86 12.83
N TYR A 650 47.57 2.99 12.53
CA TYR A 650 48.73 2.69 13.36
C TYR A 650 50.05 2.86 12.58
N PHE A 651 51.08 3.33 13.27
CA PHE A 651 52.44 3.50 12.78
C PHE A 651 53.38 2.60 13.59
N TYR A 652 53.96 1.59 12.95
CA TYR A 652 54.93 0.68 13.57
C TYR A 652 56.36 1.04 13.14
N THR A 653 57.28 1.12 14.10
CA THR A 653 58.72 1.29 13.87
C THR A 653 59.47 0.11 14.47
N ASP A 654 60.22 -0.63 13.66
CA ASP A 654 61.15 -1.68 14.12
C ASP A 654 62.41 -0.99 14.68
N LEU A 655 62.70 -1.20 15.97
CA LEU A 655 63.82 -0.53 16.65
C LEU A 655 65.19 -1.07 16.24
N LYS A 656 65.28 -2.26 15.64
CA LYS A 656 66.54 -2.86 15.18
C LYS A 656 66.90 -2.41 13.76
N THR A 657 65.91 -2.36 12.88
CA THR A 657 66.12 -2.04 11.45
C THR A 657 65.81 -0.58 11.11
N ASN A 658 65.12 0.14 12.02
CA ASN A 658 64.57 1.47 11.82
C ASN A 658 63.57 1.56 10.64
N MET A 659 63.01 0.42 10.21
CA MET A 659 61.95 0.38 9.21
C MET A 659 60.61 0.82 9.81
N LYS A 660 59.85 1.58 9.03
CA LYS A 660 58.52 2.10 9.41
C LYS A 660 57.45 1.48 8.53
N HIS A 661 56.32 1.14 9.15
CA HIS A 661 55.16 0.55 8.49
C HIS A 661 53.89 1.20 9.00
N ASN A 662 53.05 1.71 8.09
CA ASN A 662 51.71 2.16 8.45
C ASN A 662 50.70 1.07 8.09
N PHE A 663 49.66 0.96 8.89
CA PHE A 663 48.55 0.04 8.62
C PHE A 663 47.27 0.54 9.28
N MET A 664 46.15 0.11 8.73
CA MET A 664 44.83 0.35 9.27
C MET A 664 44.28 -0.96 9.86
N ARG A 665 43.54 -0.85 10.95
CA ARG A 665 42.88 -1.99 11.62
C ARG A 665 41.41 -1.66 11.82
N ASP A 666 40.53 -2.59 11.49
CA ASP A 666 39.11 -2.42 11.79
C ASP A 666 38.85 -2.73 13.29
N TYR A 667 38.28 -1.77 14.02
CA TYR A 667 37.92 -1.96 15.44
C TYR A 667 36.80 -3.00 15.63
N SER A 668 35.87 -3.12 14.68
CA SER A 668 34.79 -4.11 14.68
C SER A 668 35.28 -5.52 14.29
N ASN A 669 36.30 -5.60 13.44
CA ASN A 669 36.99 -6.85 13.10
C ASN A 669 38.50 -6.73 13.36
N LYS A 670 38.88 -6.96 14.62
CA LYS A 670 40.26 -6.82 15.14
C LYS A 670 41.34 -7.61 14.38
N LYS A 671 40.97 -8.57 13.53
CA LYS A 671 41.86 -9.40 12.69
C LYS A 671 42.03 -8.86 11.27
N GLU A 672 41.28 -7.84 10.88
CA GLU A 672 41.35 -7.24 9.56
C GLU A 672 42.37 -6.10 9.60
N ILE A 673 43.55 -6.37 9.03
CA ILE A 673 44.66 -5.41 8.94
C ILE A 673 44.89 -5.09 7.47
N ILE A 674 44.89 -3.81 7.14
CA ILE A 674 45.10 -3.27 5.80
C ILE A 674 46.44 -2.55 5.78
N LEU A 675 47.36 -3.01 4.92
CA LEU A 675 48.66 -2.37 4.74
C LEU A 675 48.57 -1.15 3.80
N GLU A 676 49.59 -0.30 3.77
CA GLU A 676 49.68 0.91 2.91
C GLU A 676 49.36 0.68 1.42
N ASN A 677 49.63 -0.52 0.89
CA ASN A 677 49.35 -0.88 -0.49
C ASN A 677 47.94 -1.47 -0.70
N GLU A 678 47.02 -1.20 0.23
CA GLU A 678 45.64 -1.71 0.25
C GLU A 678 45.53 -3.24 0.37
N ARG A 679 46.64 -3.93 0.67
CA ARG A 679 46.62 -5.39 0.88
C ARG A 679 46.03 -5.71 2.25
N ILE A 680 44.96 -6.51 2.26
CA ILE A 680 44.43 -7.14 3.47
C ILE A 680 45.34 -8.31 3.87
N VAL A 681 45.77 -8.35 5.13
CA VAL A 681 46.62 -9.42 5.67
C VAL A 681 45.76 -10.64 6.00
N GLU A 682 46.17 -11.81 5.50
CA GLU A 682 45.44 -13.07 5.75
C GLU A 682 45.53 -13.47 7.23
N PRO A 683 44.48 -14.07 7.84
CA PRO A 683 44.51 -14.46 9.25
C PRO A 683 45.66 -15.41 9.62
N SER A 684 46.15 -16.23 8.68
CA SER A 684 47.32 -17.10 8.87
C SER A 684 48.64 -16.34 9.00
N GLU A 685 48.71 -15.13 8.45
CA GLU A 685 49.87 -14.23 8.49
C GLU A 685 49.89 -13.37 9.76
N LEU A 686 48.84 -13.43 10.59
CA LEU A 686 48.70 -12.66 11.83
C LEU A 686 49.08 -13.46 13.07
N ARG A 687 49.60 -12.76 14.08
CA ARG A 687 49.87 -13.29 15.41
C ARG A 687 49.18 -12.44 16.46
N ALA A 688 48.45 -13.08 17.37
CA ALA A 688 47.91 -12.41 18.55
C ALA A 688 49.05 -12.15 19.54
N LEU A 689 49.19 -10.90 19.98
CA LEU A 689 50.09 -10.46 21.02
C LEU A 689 49.26 -9.96 22.19
N SER A 690 49.54 -10.47 23.39
CA SER A 690 48.93 -9.94 24.61
C SER A 690 49.45 -8.53 24.87
N VAL A 691 48.55 -7.57 25.09
CA VAL A 691 48.86 -6.20 25.47
C VAL A 691 48.69 -6.07 26.97
N PHE A 692 49.74 -5.60 27.63
CA PHE A 692 49.73 -5.30 29.06
C PHE A 692 49.65 -3.78 29.28
N ASN A 693 48.77 -3.37 30.19
CA ASN A 693 48.64 -1.97 30.59
C ASN A 693 49.68 -1.61 31.67
N GLY A 694 50.41 -0.50 31.46
CA GLY A 694 51.08 0.22 32.54
C GLY A 694 52.54 -0.12 32.81
N ILE A 695 53.44 0.29 31.92
CA ILE A 695 54.85 0.53 32.31
C ILE A 695 55.04 2.00 32.65
N ALA A 696 55.41 2.29 33.90
CA ALA A 696 55.76 3.65 34.32
C ALA A 696 57.15 4.04 33.78
N ALA A 697 57.20 5.14 33.06
CA ALA A 697 58.38 5.84 32.62
C ALA A 697 58.82 6.86 33.71
N GLY A 698 58.86 6.42 34.97
CA GLY A 698 59.08 7.21 36.17
C GLY A 698 58.92 6.33 37.42
N ASP A 699 58.74 6.93 38.61
CA ASP A 699 58.69 6.22 39.90
C ASP A 699 57.80 4.96 39.91
N PRO A 700 58.14 3.94 40.71
CA PRO A 700 57.66 2.57 40.52
C PRO A 700 56.15 2.42 40.76
N ILE A 701 55.43 1.75 39.85
CA ILE A 701 54.01 1.40 39.97
C ILE A 701 53.84 -0.13 39.94
N LEU A 702 53.09 -0.65 40.93
CA LEU A 702 52.70 -2.06 41.07
C LEU A 702 51.98 -2.58 39.82
N MET A 703 52.45 -3.70 39.28
CA MET A 703 51.74 -4.45 38.23
C MET A 703 50.42 -5.01 38.77
N ASN A 704 49.28 -4.50 38.29
CA ASN A 704 48.01 -5.20 38.40
C ASN A 704 47.78 -6.02 37.12
N SER A 705 47.65 -7.34 37.29
CA SER A 705 47.39 -8.35 36.28
C SER A 705 45.93 -8.41 35.83
N LEU A 706 45.33 -7.28 35.44
CA LEU A 706 43.91 -7.21 35.05
C LEU A 706 43.69 -6.20 33.92
N GLU A 707 44.04 -6.62 32.69
CA GLU A 707 43.37 -6.33 31.42
C GLU A 707 44.29 -6.83 30.29
N GLU A 708 44.06 -8.06 29.84
CA GLU A 708 44.73 -8.62 28.65
C GLU A 708 43.86 -8.30 27.43
N GLU A 709 44.29 -7.34 26.60
CA GLU A 709 43.75 -7.20 25.24
C GLU A 709 44.65 -7.97 24.25
N GLU A 710 44.06 -8.71 23.31
CA GLU A 710 44.82 -9.29 22.20
C GLU A 710 44.93 -8.28 21.04
N PHE A 711 46.17 -7.97 20.65
CA PHE A 711 46.49 -7.21 19.46
C PHE A 711 46.98 -8.15 18.34
N PHE A 712 46.28 -8.19 17.21
CA PHE A 712 46.71 -8.97 16.05
C PHE A 712 47.78 -8.19 15.28
N PHE A 713 48.90 -8.85 14.98
CA PHE A 713 50.08 -8.20 14.41
C PHE A 713 50.67 -9.03 13.26
N PRO A 714 51.14 -8.42 12.15
CA PRO A 714 51.76 -9.17 11.04
C PRO A 714 53.01 -9.95 11.47
N ARG A 715 53.01 -11.27 11.25
CA ARG A 715 54.11 -12.18 11.65
C ARG A 715 55.44 -11.81 11.01
N GLN A 716 55.41 -11.29 9.79
CA GLN A 716 56.60 -10.94 9.01
C GLN A 716 57.41 -9.78 9.60
N TRP A 717 56.79 -8.97 10.49
CA TRP A 717 57.47 -7.87 11.18
C TRP A 717 58.12 -8.31 12.50
N LEU A 718 57.92 -9.56 12.91
CA LEU A 718 58.57 -10.14 14.08
C LEU A 718 59.84 -10.88 13.64
N SER A 719 60.94 -10.66 14.36
CA SER A 719 62.27 -11.16 13.96
C SER A 719 62.38 -12.69 13.89
N SER A 720 61.56 -13.43 14.64
CA SER A 720 61.56 -14.91 14.66
C SER A 720 60.18 -15.48 14.97
N PRO A 721 59.71 -16.52 14.25
CA PRO A 721 58.42 -17.15 14.52
C PRO A 721 58.33 -17.88 15.86
N SER A 722 59.44 -18.46 16.35
CA SER A 722 59.45 -19.31 17.55
C SER A 722 59.51 -18.53 18.86
N ASP A 723 59.93 -17.27 18.81
CA ASP A 723 60.08 -16.44 20.01
C ASP A 723 58.71 -16.01 20.56
N LYS A 724 58.65 -15.76 21.87
CA LYS A 724 57.45 -15.22 22.51
C LYS A 724 57.51 -13.70 22.50
N TYR A 725 56.41 -13.06 22.11
CA TYR A 725 56.28 -11.61 22.03
C TYR A 725 55.02 -11.17 22.77
N TYR A 726 55.10 -9.98 23.36
CA TYR A 726 53.96 -9.29 23.96
C TYR A 726 54.11 -7.79 23.73
N MET A 727 53.04 -7.03 23.95
CA MET A 727 53.02 -5.59 23.84
C MET A 727 52.82 -4.96 25.20
N VAL A 728 53.41 -3.79 25.41
CA VAL A 728 53.19 -3.02 26.63
C VAL A 728 52.86 -1.58 26.31
N LYS A 729 51.80 -1.07 26.94
CA LYS A 729 51.40 0.32 26.81
C LYS A 729 52.24 1.20 27.74
N VAL A 730 52.95 2.16 27.16
CA VAL A 730 53.85 3.07 27.85
C VAL A 730 53.05 4.15 28.57
N LYS A 731 53.50 4.51 29.78
CA LYS A 731 52.97 5.61 30.57
C LYS A 731 54.11 6.51 31.05
N GLY A 732 54.14 7.76 30.60
CA GLY A 732 55.17 8.77 30.89
C GLY A 732 56.22 8.91 29.76
N ASP A 733 57.25 9.72 30.00
CA ASP A 733 58.13 10.26 28.96
C ASP A 733 59.64 9.98 29.17
N SER A 734 60.02 9.10 30.11
CA SER A 734 61.45 8.78 30.36
C SER A 734 62.19 8.16 29.16
N MET A 735 61.50 7.76 28.09
CA MET A 735 62.08 7.15 26.89
C MET A 735 61.90 7.97 25.61
N ILE A 736 61.57 9.27 25.74
CA ILE A 736 61.18 10.12 24.61
C ILE A 736 62.26 10.24 23.52
N ASN A 737 63.55 10.33 23.89
CA ASN A 737 64.66 10.40 22.93
C ASN A 737 64.97 9.06 22.26
N ALA A 738 64.39 7.95 22.75
CA ALA A 738 64.39 6.67 22.05
C ALA A 738 63.26 6.55 21.00
N GLY A 739 62.45 7.60 20.83
CA GLY A 739 61.27 7.58 19.98
C GLY A 739 60.08 6.84 20.59
N ILE A 740 60.02 6.73 21.92
CA ILE A 740 58.93 6.09 22.66
C ILE A 740 58.21 7.16 23.49
N ASN A 741 56.99 7.50 23.11
CA ASN A 741 56.18 8.55 23.76
C ASN A 741 55.16 7.96 24.76
N ASP A 742 54.56 8.84 25.56
CA ASP A 742 53.44 8.47 26.42
C ASP A 742 52.29 7.90 25.56
N ARG A 743 51.70 6.77 26.02
CA ARG A 743 50.62 6.00 25.36
C ARG A 743 51.01 5.14 24.16
N ASP A 744 52.25 5.20 23.69
CA ASP A 744 52.74 4.27 22.67
C ASP A 744 52.68 2.82 23.17
N MET A 745 52.57 1.86 22.26
CA MET A 745 52.68 0.43 22.55
C MET A 745 54.04 -0.10 22.10
N VAL A 746 54.80 -0.70 23.00
CA VAL A 746 56.12 -1.25 22.70
C VAL A 746 56.03 -2.76 22.56
N VAL A 747 56.51 -3.31 21.44
CA VAL A 747 56.61 -4.75 21.18
C VAL A 747 57.85 -5.28 21.89
N ILE A 748 57.66 -6.20 22.82
CA ILE A 748 58.71 -6.83 23.62
C ILE A 748 58.90 -8.28 23.18
N LYS A 749 60.14 -8.65 22.88
CA LYS A 749 60.56 -10.05 22.76
C LYS A 749 60.88 -10.57 24.16
N GLN A 750 60.18 -11.60 24.61
CA GLN A 750 60.37 -12.20 25.93
C GLN A 750 61.70 -12.96 25.98
N GLN A 751 62.61 -12.48 26.82
CA GLN A 751 63.93 -13.08 27.05
C GLN A 751 64.50 -12.57 28.38
N ASN A 752 65.34 -13.37 29.04
CA ASN A 752 65.92 -13.06 30.35
C ASN A 752 67.35 -12.49 30.27
N THR A 753 67.84 -12.20 29.06
CA THR A 753 69.16 -11.63 28.81
C THR A 753 69.05 -10.44 27.86
N ALA A 754 69.91 -9.45 28.00
CA ALA A 754 69.98 -8.28 27.11
C ALA A 754 71.44 -7.91 26.81
N ASN A 755 71.69 -7.31 25.65
CA ASN A 755 72.99 -6.74 25.31
C ASN A 755 73.09 -5.30 25.82
N ASN A 756 74.32 -4.80 25.96
CA ASN A 756 74.52 -3.39 26.26
C ASN A 756 73.87 -2.52 25.18
N TYR A 757 73.19 -1.48 25.63
CA TYR A 757 72.37 -0.52 24.89
C TYR A 757 71.03 -1.04 24.36
N ASP A 758 70.62 -2.28 24.64
CA ASP A 758 69.24 -2.72 24.36
C ASP A 758 68.24 -1.93 25.23
N ILE A 759 67.06 -1.65 24.69
CA ILE A 759 65.93 -1.16 25.50
C ILE A 759 65.25 -2.38 26.10
N VAL A 760 65.21 -2.46 27.43
CA VAL A 760 64.71 -3.61 28.19
C VAL A 760 63.48 -3.25 28.99
N ALA A 761 62.53 -4.18 29.01
CA ALA A 761 61.48 -4.22 30.03
C ALA A 761 62.03 -5.01 31.21
N VAL A 762 62.15 -4.36 32.37
CA VAL A 762 62.72 -4.95 33.59
C VAL A 762 61.75 -4.79 34.75
N ASP A 763 61.69 -5.81 35.60
CA ASP A 763 61.01 -5.77 36.88
C ASP A 763 62.02 -5.46 37.99
N LEU A 764 61.72 -4.40 38.74
CA LEU A 764 62.47 -3.89 39.89
C LEU A 764 61.54 -3.87 41.09
N ASP A 765 61.77 -4.79 42.04
CA ASP A 765 61.00 -4.89 43.29
C ASP A 765 59.47 -4.89 43.09
N GLY A 766 58.98 -5.54 42.03
CA GLY A 766 57.55 -5.69 41.71
C GLY A 766 56.98 -4.60 40.79
N ASN A 767 57.84 -3.74 40.23
CA ASN A 767 57.45 -2.66 39.32
C ASN A 767 58.19 -2.79 37.99
N THR A 768 57.44 -2.71 36.89
CA THR A 768 58.03 -2.84 35.55
C THR A 768 58.36 -1.48 34.95
N THR A 769 59.58 -1.32 34.46
CA THR A 769 60.04 -0.11 33.74
C THR A 769 60.72 -0.46 32.42
N LEU A 770 60.67 0.49 31.47
CA LEU A 770 61.42 0.46 30.20
C LEU A 770 62.62 1.39 30.31
N LYS A 771 63.84 0.86 30.09
CA LYS A 771 65.11 1.61 30.16
C LYS A 771 66.14 1.02 29.22
N ARG A 772 67.20 1.77 28.92
CA ARG A 772 68.36 1.25 28.19
C ARG A 772 69.30 0.50 29.14
N PHE A 773 69.68 -0.71 28.79
CA PHE A 773 70.49 -1.61 29.60
C PHE A 773 71.99 -1.38 29.39
N VAL A 774 72.77 -1.13 30.45
CA VAL A 774 74.24 -1.09 30.36
C VAL A 774 74.85 -1.87 31.53
N ARG A 775 75.57 -2.95 31.22
CA ARG A 775 76.32 -3.75 32.20
C ARG A 775 77.76 -3.27 32.31
N MET A 776 78.18 -2.96 33.54
CA MET A 776 79.53 -2.53 33.90
C MET A 776 80.08 -3.44 35.00
N GLY A 777 80.67 -4.57 34.63
CA GLY A 777 81.15 -5.56 35.59
C GLY A 777 79.99 -6.18 36.39
N SER A 778 79.98 -5.98 37.71
CA SER A 778 78.96 -6.49 38.64
C SER A 778 77.76 -5.56 38.85
N THR A 779 77.75 -4.38 38.21
CA THR A 779 76.68 -3.39 38.33
C THR A 779 75.97 -3.20 37.00
N ILE A 780 74.65 -3.13 37.04
CA ILE A 780 73.79 -2.84 35.88
C ILE A 780 73.29 -1.40 36.02
N LEU A 781 73.39 -0.63 34.95
CA LEU A 781 72.85 0.72 34.87
C LEU A 781 71.66 0.74 33.91
N LEU A 782 70.51 1.19 34.40
CA LEU A 782 69.31 1.41 33.61
C LEU A 782 69.19 2.89 33.26
N ILE A 783 69.42 3.21 31.99
CA ILE A 783 69.54 4.59 31.51
C ILE A 783 68.19 5.02 30.90
N PRO A 784 67.56 6.10 31.39
CA PRO A 784 66.44 6.73 30.71
C PRO A 784 66.91 7.47 29.46
N GLU A 785 66.03 7.55 28.46
CA GLU A 785 66.23 8.33 27.23
C GLU A 785 65.48 9.66 27.32
N ASN A 786 65.57 10.30 28.48
CA ASN A 786 65.08 11.64 28.75
C ASN A 786 66.02 12.29 29.79
N PRO A 787 66.67 13.43 29.47
CA PRO A 787 67.62 14.09 30.38
C PRO A 787 67.02 14.53 31.72
N ALA A 788 65.69 14.57 31.85
CA ALA A 788 65.01 14.91 33.10
C ALA A 788 65.07 13.79 34.16
N TYR A 789 65.54 12.59 33.81
CA TYR A 789 65.58 11.42 34.69
C TYR A 789 67.02 10.94 34.89
N GLU A 790 67.38 10.56 36.11
CA GLU A 790 68.70 10.02 36.42
C GLU A 790 68.78 8.51 36.11
N PRO A 791 69.95 8.00 35.68
CA PRO A 791 70.19 6.56 35.54
C PRO A 791 70.04 5.81 36.87
N ILE A 792 69.45 4.61 36.81
CA ILE A 792 69.19 3.78 38.00
C ILE A 792 70.27 2.68 38.08
N PRO A 793 71.19 2.72 39.06
CA PRO A 793 72.16 1.65 39.28
C PRO A 793 71.50 0.50 40.07
N VAL A 794 71.67 -0.73 39.59
CA VAL A 794 71.07 -1.93 40.17
C VAL A 794 72.12 -3.05 40.25
N ASN A 795 72.09 -3.81 41.34
CA ASN A 795 72.96 -4.98 41.51
C ASN A 795 72.37 -6.20 40.78
N GLU A 796 73.24 -7.13 40.38
CA GLU A 796 72.91 -8.28 39.51
C GLU A 796 71.79 -9.21 40.03
N GLY A 797 71.45 -9.15 41.32
CA GLY A 797 70.38 -9.95 41.94
C GLY A 797 69.05 -9.21 42.20
N GLN A 798 68.97 -7.90 41.91
CA GLN A 798 67.79 -7.06 42.19
C GLN A 798 66.94 -6.75 40.94
N LEU A 799 67.31 -7.33 39.80
CA LEU A 799 66.71 -7.02 38.51
C LEU A 799 66.30 -8.29 37.79
N ASN A 800 65.06 -8.35 37.33
CA ASN A 800 64.58 -9.40 36.45
C ASN A 800 64.28 -8.84 35.06
N ILE A 801 65.00 -9.32 34.03
CA ILE A 801 64.74 -8.91 32.64
C ILE A 801 63.51 -9.69 32.14
N LEU A 802 62.45 -8.96 31.83
CA LEU A 802 61.22 -9.52 31.27
C LEU A 802 61.32 -9.69 29.75
N GLY A 803 62.05 -8.78 29.09
CA GLY A 803 62.31 -8.86 27.66
C GLY A 803 63.02 -7.64 27.08
N VAL A 804 63.28 -7.70 25.77
CA VAL A 804 63.92 -6.62 24.99
C VAL A 804 62.91 -6.02 24.02
N ALA A 805 62.83 -4.69 23.98
CA ALA A 805 62.00 -3.96 23.03
C ALA A 805 62.53 -4.12 21.60
N VAL A 806 61.65 -4.54 20.70
CA VAL A 806 61.97 -4.78 19.29
C VAL A 806 61.23 -3.83 18.35
N GLY A 807 60.18 -3.15 18.81
CA GLY A 807 59.49 -2.15 18.01
C GLY A 807 58.53 -1.29 18.81
N VAL A 808 58.08 -0.19 18.22
CA VAL A 808 57.18 0.80 18.81
C VAL A 808 56.00 0.99 17.87
N LEU A 809 54.80 1.07 18.43
CA LEU A 809 53.55 1.23 17.73
C LEU A 809 52.83 2.47 18.30
N SER A 810 52.63 3.49 17.47
CA SER A 810 51.88 4.70 17.80
C SER A 810 50.57 4.76 17.01
N SER A 811 49.50 5.25 17.62
CA SER A 811 48.20 5.49 16.96
C SER A 811 47.98 6.99 16.74
N ASN A 812 47.29 7.35 15.66
CA ASN A 812 46.88 8.75 15.40
C ASN A 812 45.75 9.23 16.32
#